data_AF-A0A4S2BK11-F1
#
_entry.id   AF-A0A4S2BK11-F1
#
_cell.length_a   1.000
_cell.length_b   1.000
_cell.length_c   1.000
_cell.angle_alpha   90.00
_cell.angle_beta   90.00
_cell.angle_gamma   90.00
#
_symmetry.space_group_name_H-M   'P 1'
#
loop_
_entity.id
_entity.type
_entity.pdbx_description
1 polymer ?
#
loop_
_entity_poly.entity_id
_entity_poly.type
_entity_poly.pdbx_seq_one_letter_code
_entity_poly.pdbx_strand_id
1 'polypeptide(L)'
;MKLKKIDIINFGHLSNLTFNLSNDNLSVFFGENEAGKSTTVAFIKQVMFGFYLRNNASPFFEDYKPLTHVSPMGGSLFFEDQGDEYQLERLWAKGDKTKKGILTVKKNSEVVPESEFFDKIHNIDGNFYADSFIFNQETLGQIAKLNQEDLLERIYYLGASNSRELIELRNSFEKEADNLFKKTGKKPEVNRLLKQIDDDQHDLTEIEHEFNQYKQVDKESQKLKKQLDQEKKQLEQLNKTKDHLLNLQKQLQNFTDLESLKKKQKNLDFDSNAYQKAQNLNYKISSLNTSIDSLQNQLAHLDSASDLNVEQAEKIVQKKPELLQWQADYKSCLQKEHELKSEVDQILALTPEVKKVALFDQDKIVQLKEDYHHWVKQEVPDKKPKSVVSQTIFYLGLPVFILGLGLLIHVPTAGWTLMAAGILMMGGAYYNLNQVVKQNKIVDQFQANVDKSQKNFEEKYGISPLGLDLNSLLGQLTQYQFKKRSEKNNQAQISEIKTRLDKVAVELQKILKEPVNTDFSDELNAITKVDTKLKNLQQKQQRKDEIQASLKTSSQKLMKLQLELKDILVQNKVRTLEEFDDLYQESLVQTKLDAQIVALENSLEGDLEDLIKFKPDELRSKLSEATTTVQEVKDKLDLLQASLAKVEVQKANLADSDAVFKAKQKLANTKTLFINASKEYLSNLMTAQLIQRTLDIASNERFPKMLQEAKEYLKLLTGGRYVDLVLDKKLKVVNQDGKKIEVKYLSRGTSEQLYFALKLAFIDQIKDQINLPILIDDSFVNFDDQRISYIKDLLEKIAENNQVLIFTAQKNLVDKLNRTPLTYKKGQKDA
;
A
#
# COMPACT_ATOMS: atom_id res chain seq x y z
N MET A 1 58.50 11.36 79.51
CA MET A 1 59.45 10.36 80.06
C MET A 1 60.89 10.72 79.73
N LYS A 2 61.76 10.76 80.75
CA LYS A 2 63.19 11.10 80.63
C LYS A 2 64.07 9.97 81.15
N LEU A 3 65.01 9.47 80.36
CA LEU A 3 65.95 8.42 80.77
C LEU A 3 67.01 9.00 81.73
N LYS A 4 67.09 8.45 82.95
CA LYS A 4 68.01 8.85 84.02
C LYS A 4 69.20 7.91 84.19
N LYS A 5 69.02 6.62 83.90
CA LYS A 5 70.09 5.61 84.06
C LYS A 5 69.95 4.48 83.05
N ILE A 6 71.09 3.96 82.60
CA ILE A 6 71.24 2.77 81.78
C ILE A 6 72.18 1.82 82.54
N ASP A 7 71.69 0.64 82.94
CA ASP A 7 72.49 -0.43 83.55
C ASP A 7 72.54 -1.64 82.61
N ILE A 8 73.66 -1.85 81.94
CA ILE A 8 73.89 -3.01 81.07
C ILE A 8 74.56 -4.10 81.91
N ILE A 9 73.84 -5.20 82.16
CA ILE A 9 74.44 -6.40 82.75
C ILE A 9 75.29 -7.06 81.67
N ASN A 10 74.68 -7.44 80.54
CA ASN A 10 75.36 -7.98 79.37
C ASN A 10 74.55 -7.75 78.07
N PHE A 11 75.12 -7.11 77.05
CA PHE A 11 74.48 -6.95 75.75
C PHE A 11 75.50 -6.73 74.63
N GLY A 12 75.49 -7.59 73.60
CA GLY A 12 76.49 -7.57 72.54
C GLY A 12 77.90 -7.81 73.11
N HIS A 13 78.77 -6.80 73.03
CA HIS A 13 80.12 -6.80 73.63
C HIS A 13 80.23 -5.94 74.91
N LEU A 14 79.11 -5.43 75.43
CA LEU A 14 79.06 -4.60 76.64
C LEU A 14 78.65 -5.47 77.84
N SER A 15 79.42 -5.39 78.92
CA SER A 15 79.16 -6.09 80.19
C SER A 15 79.45 -5.19 81.37
N ASN A 16 78.65 -5.31 82.45
CA ASN A 16 78.78 -4.58 83.71
C ASN A 16 78.98 -3.06 83.54
N LEU A 17 78.19 -2.43 82.68
CA LEU A 17 78.36 -1.03 82.28
C LEU A 17 77.15 -0.16 82.67
N THR A 18 77.37 0.74 83.63
CA THR A 18 76.38 1.73 84.10
C THR A 18 76.68 3.11 83.53
N PHE A 19 75.66 3.75 82.97
CA PHE A 19 75.64 5.19 82.68
C PHE A 19 74.56 5.87 83.52
N ASN A 20 74.97 6.82 84.37
CA ASN A 20 74.06 7.77 85.01
C ASN A 20 74.01 9.04 84.14
N LEU A 21 72.82 9.44 83.71
CA LEU A 21 72.62 10.63 82.88
C LEU A 21 72.44 11.86 83.77
N SER A 22 72.84 13.04 83.30
CA SER A 22 72.66 14.28 84.05
C SER A 22 71.20 14.74 84.06
N ASN A 23 70.89 15.73 84.90
CA ASN A 23 69.59 16.40 84.86
C ASN A 23 69.39 17.28 83.61
N ASP A 24 70.39 17.43 82.74
CA ASP A 24 70.22 18.07 81.43
C ASP A 24 69.28 17.28 80.53
N ASN A 25 68.68 17.95 79.56
CA ASN A 25 67.99 17.27 78.46
C ASN A 25 68.96 16.86 77.33
N LEU A 26 70.21 17.33 77.32
CA LEU A 26 71.19 17.05 76.27
C LEU A 26 72.39 16.30 76.86
N SER A 27 72.50 15.01 76.55
CA SER A 27 73.59 14.12 76.99
C SER A 27 74.40 13.61 75.79
N VAL A 28 75.71 13.48 75.98
CA VAL A 28 76.66 13.11 74.93
C VAL A 28 77.48 11.90 75.37
N PHE A 29 77.42 10.82 74.61
CA PHE A 29 78.19 9.59 74.76
C PHE A 29 79.33 9.61 73.75
N PHE A 30 80.57 9.62 74.24
CA PHE A 30 81.77 9.73 73.41
C PHE A 30 82.66 8.50 73.51
N GLY A 31 83.12 8.02 72.35
CA GLY A 31 84.08 6.93 72.28
C GLY A 31 84.57 6.69 70.85
N GLU A 32 85.67 5.97 70.73
CA GLU A 32 86.21 5.49 69.45
C GLU A 32 85.17 4.66 68.68
N ASN A 33 85.47 4.33 67.41
CA ASN A 33 84.69 3.33 66.70
C ASN A 33 84.79 1.98 67.44
N GLU A 34 83.77 1.13 67.29
CA GLU A 34 83.63 -0.15 68.00
C GLU A 34 83.47 -0.05 69.54
N ALA A 35 83.59 1.13 70.16
CA ALA A 35 83.50 1.30 71.62
C ALA A 35 82.13 1.01 72.28
N GLY A 36 81.09 0.65 71.50
CA GLY A 36 79.77 0.26 72.02
C GLY A 36 78.64 1.28 71.87
N LYS A 37 78.86 2.35 71.09
CA LYS A 37 77.87 3.42 70.82
C LYS A 37 76.52 2.89 70.32
N SER A 38 76.49 2.37 69.09
CA SER A 38 75.30 1.73 68.49
C SER A 38 74.78 0.55 69.32
N THR A 39 75.66 -0.18 70.00
CA THR A 39 75.28 -1.28 70.92
C THR A 39 74.49 -0.77 72.13
N THR A 40 74.74 0.45 72.60
CA THR A 40 73.97 1.11 73.67
C THR A 40 72.60 1.59 73.16
N VAL A 41 72.54 2.12 71.93
CA VAL A 41 71.28 2.53 71.27
C VAL A 41 70.37 1.31 71.04
N ALA A 42 70.95 0.21 70.54
CA ALA A 42 70.25 -1.07 70.39
C ALA A 42 69.82 -1.66 71.74
N PHE A 43 70.63 -1.54 72.80
CA PHE A 43 70.25 -1.95 74.15
C PHE A 43 69.00 -1.21 74.64
N ILE A 44 68.96 0.13 74.53
CA ILE A 44 67.80 0.94 74.94
C ILE A 44 66.53 0.45 74.22
N LYS A 45 66.60 0.35 72.88
CA LYS A 45 65.51 -0.10 72.03
C LYS A 45 65.05 -1.53 72.37
N GLN A 46 65.97 -2.47 72.58
CA GLN A 46 65.63 -3.88 72.81
C GLN A 46 65.17 -4.16 74.26
N VAL A 47 65.66 -3.43 75.27
CA VAL A 47 65.11 -3.51 76.64
C VAL A 47 63.67 -3.00 76.69
N MET A 48 63.33 -1.92 75.96
CA MET A 48 61.94 -1.49 75.83
C MET A 48 61.10 -2.54 75.08
N PHE A 49 61.38 -2.80 73.79
CA PHE A 49 60.42 -3.46 72.90
C PHE A 49 60.63 -4.98 72.68
N GLY A 50 61.73 -5.53 73.19
CA GLY A 50 62.08 -6.97 73.12
C GLY A 50 63.39 -7.24 72.39
N PHE A 51 64.11 -8.29 72.79
CA PHE A 51 65.37 -8.71 72.16
C PHE A 51 65.19 -9.32 70.75
N TYR A 52 66.22 -9.21 69.92
CA TYR A 52 66.30 -9.91 68.63
C TYR A 52 66.51 -11.42 68.83
N LEU A 53 65.39 -12.14 69.02
CA LEU A 53 65.36 -13.58 69.18
C LEU A 53 64.74 -14.25 67.95
N ARG A 54 64.92 -15.57 67.83
CA ARG A 54 64.65 -16.36 66.60
C ARG A 54 63.23 -16.23 66.01
N ASN A 55 62.25 -15.80 66.82
CA ASN A 55 60.85 -15.58 66.43
C ASN A 55 60.38 -14.11 66.63
N ASN A 56 61.30 -13.17 66.86
CA ASN A 56 61.08 -11.72 67.03
C ASN A 56 62.05 -10.91 66.14
N ALA A 57 62.46 -11.49 65.02
CA ALA A 57 63.37 -10.86 64.07
C ALA A 57 62.63 -9.80 63.24
N SER A 58 62.76 -8.53 63.61
CA SER A 58 62.33 -7.38 62.81
C SER A 58 63.51 -6.84 62.01
N PRO A 59 63.33 -6.34 60.76
CA PRO A 59 64.36 -5.58 60.03
C PRO A 59 64.91 -4.38 60.82
N PHE A 60 64.15 -3.87 61.79
CA PHE A 60 64.49 -2.71 62.61
C PHE A 60 65.26 -3.05 63.90
N PHE A 61 65.55 -4.33 64.18
CA PHE A 61 66.30 -4.77 65.36
C PHE A 61 67.64 -5.41 64.94
N GLU A 62 68.72 -5.01 65.61
CA GLU A 62 70.08 -5.47 65.36
C GLU A 62 70.33 -6.88 65.96
N ASP A 63 71.09 -7.71 65.23
CA ASP A 63 71.36 -9.12 65.54
C ASP A 63 72.42 -9.32 66.66
N TYR A 64 72.23 -8.64 67.80
CA TYR A 64 73.04 -8.79 69.02
C TYR A 64 72.69 -10.09 69.76
N LYS A 65 72.93 -11.23 69.11
CA LYS A 65 72.71 -12.56 69.69
C LYS A 65 73.46 -12.76 71.02
N PRO A 66 72.83 -13.37 72.04
CA PRO A 66 73.49 -13.69 73.30
C PRO A 66 74.69 -14.61 73.09
N LEU A 67 75.87 -14.16 73.54
CA LEU A 67 77.10 -14.95 73.53
C LEU A 67 77.00 -16.10 74.54
N THR A 68 77.48 -17.28 74.16
CA THR A 68 77.23 -18.54 74.89
C THR A 68 77.85 -18.64 76.29
N HIS A 69 78.80 -17.75 76.59
CA HIS A 69 79.51 -17.58 77.86
C HIS A 69 78.95 -16.43 78.72
N VAL A 70 77.95 -15.69 78.22
CA VAL A 70 77.50 -14.42 78.79
C VAL A 70 76.00 -14.49 79.08
N SER A 71 75.62 -14.81 80.33
CA SER A 71 74.24 -15.00 80.74
C SER A 71 74.03 -14.58 82.21
N PRO A 72 72.95 -13.87 82.58
CA PRO A 72 71.87 -13.41 81.70
C PRO A 72 72.32 -12.27 80.77
N MET A 73 71.68 -12.21 79.61
CA MET A 73 71.69 -11.06 78.68
C MET A 73 70.61 -10.07 79.12
N GLY A 74 70.88 -8.78 78.98
CA GLY A 74 69.95 -7.69 79.28
C GLY A 74 70.46 -6.73 80.35
N GLY A 75 69.52 -6.13 81.07
CA GLY A 75 69.77 -5.10 82.08
C GLY A 75 68.56 -4.19 82.30
N SER A 76 68.80 -2.99 82.81
CA SER A 76 67.75 -2.04 83.20
C SER A 76 67.88 -0.66 82.56
N LEU A 77 66.74 -0.06 82.24
CA LEU A 77 66.57 1.36 81.95
C LEU A 77 65.76 2.01 83.07
N PHE A 78 66.11 3.23 83.46
CA PHE A 78 65.37 3.98 84.49
C PHE A 78 64.87 5.29 83.88
N PHE A 79 63.56 5.48 83.84
CA PHE A 79 62.90 6.68 83.34
C PHE A 79 62.25 7.46 84.48
N GLU A 80 62.20 8.78 84.35
CA GLU A 80 61.46 9.70 85.20
C GLU A 80 60.31 10.32 84.40
N ASP A 81 59.11 10.36 84.96
CA ASP A 81 57.93 10.97 84.34
C ASP A 81 57.05 11.67 85.36
N GLN A 82 57.02 13.00 85.34
CA GLN A 82 56.18 13.84 86.22
C GLN A 82 56.36 13.58 87.73
N GLY A 83 57.50 12.99 88.14
CA GLY A 83 57.83 12.62 89.52
C GLY A 83 57.76 11.11 89.82
N ASP A 84 57.21 10.30 88.91
CA ASP A 84 57.27 8.84 89.00
C ASP A 84 58.58 8.29 88.40
N GLU A 85 59.24 7.35 89.10
CA GLU A 85 60.39 6.60 88.59
C GLU A 85 59.96 5.23 88.05
N TYR A 86 60.26 4.95 86.79
CA TYR A 86 59.98 3.69 86.10
C TYR A 86 61.28 2.92 85.81
N GLN A 87 61.47 1.75 86.42
CA GLN A 87 62.53 0.80 86.04
C GLN A 87 61.97 -0.20 85.02
N LEU A 88 62.56 -0.27 83.83
CA LEU A 88 62.34 -1.33 82.84
C LEU A 88 63.53 -2.27 82.86
N GLU A 89 63.38 -3.41 83.53
CA GLU A 89 64.38 -4.47 83.60
C GLU A 89 64.01 -5.58 82.61
N ARG A 90 64.78 -5.77 81.53
CA ARG A 90 64.57 -6.87 80.59
C ARG A 90 65.74 -7.84 80.62
N LEU A 91 65.46 -9.11 80.85
CA LEU A 91 66.45 -10.19 80.97
C LEU A 91 66.10 -11.38 80.07
N TRP A 92 67.14 -12.05 79.57
CA TRP A 92 67.03 -13.33 78.88
C TRP A 92 68.20 -14.23 79.29
N ALA A 93 67.93 -15.50 79.56
CA ALA A 93 68.92 -16.48 79.99
C ALA A 93 68.95 -17.69 79.05
N LYS A 94 70.12 -18.34 78.94
CA LYS A 94 70.31 -19.50 78.07
C LYS A 94 69.38 -20.66 78.47
N GLY A 95 68.32 -20.87 77.68
CA GLY A 95 67.28 -21.88 77.93
C GLY A 95 65.88 -21.30 78.08
N ASP A 96 65.75 -19.98 78.21
CA ASP A 96 64.47 -19.28 78.19
C ASP A 96 63.74 -19.45 76.84
N LYS A 97 62.43 -19.65 76.92
CA LYS A 97 61.50 -19.83 75.80
C LYS A 97 60.71 -18.57 75.46
N THR A 98 60.86 -17.46 76.19
CA THR A 98 60.21 -16.20 75.82
C THR A 98 60.61 -15.75 74.41
N LYS A 99 59.67 -15.13 73.69
CA LYS A 99 59.94 -14.61 72.34
C LYS A 99 60.72 -13.29 72.34
N LYS A 100 60.80 -12.60 73.47
CA LYS A 100 61.31 -11.21 73.59
C LYS A 100 62.30 -10.99 74.76
N GLY A 101 62.58 -11.98 75.59
CA GLY A 101 63.10 -11.77 76.95
C GLY A 101 61.97 -11.38 77.92
N ILE A 102 62.14 -11.72 79.20
CA ILE A 102 61.23 -11.36 80.29
C ILE A 102 61.39 -9.87 80.59
N LEU A 103 60.29 -9.10 80.62
CA LEU A 103 60.28 -7.72 81.12
C LEU A 103 59.71 -7.71 82.55
N THR A 104 60.38 -6.97 83.43
CA THR A 104 59.87 -6.54 84.72
C THR A 104 59.79 -5.02 84.70
N VAL A 105 58.58 -4.48 84.75
CA VAL A 105 58.37 -3.04 84.98
C VAL A 105 58.22 -2.81 86.48
N LYS A 106 58.94 -1.83 87.01
CA LYS A 106 58.72 -1.31 88.38
C LYS A 106 58.40 0.17 88.32
N LYS A 107 57.49 0.61 89.18
CA LYS A 107 57.13 2.02 89.39
C LYS A 107 57.41 2.37 90.85
N ASN A 108 58.23 3.39 91.10
CA ASN A 108 58.64 3.82 92.45
C ASN A 108 59.16 2.64 93.31
N SER A 109 59.94 1.75 92.69
CA SER A 109 60.45 0.45 93.19
C SER A 109 59.46 -0.72 93.34
N GLU A 110 58.15 -0.52 93.19
CA GLU A 110 57.15 -1.61 93.24
C GLU A 110 56.94 -2.25 91.86
N VAL A 111 56.76 -3.57 91.76
CA VAL A 111 56.53 -4.26 90.46
C VAL A 111 55.11 -4.00 89.98
N VAL A 112 54.96 -3.57 88.73
CA VAL A 112 53.67 -3.22 88.09
C VAL A 112 53.46 -3.95 86.76
N PRO A 113 52.21 -4.06 86.25
CA PRO A 113 51.94 -4.59 84.92
C PRO A 113 52.67 -3.80 83.81
N GLU A 114 53.05 -4.46 82.70
CA GLU A 114 53.76 -3.81 81.59
C GLU A 114 52.98 -2.60 81.02
N SER A 115 51.64 -2.63 81.05
CA SER A 115 50.76 -1.57 80.56
C SER A 115 50.94 -0.23 81.27
N GLU A 116 51.27 -0.21 82.57
CA GLU A 116 51.52 1.03 83.34
C GLU A 116 52.66 1.90 82.76
N PHE A 117 53.54 1.30 81.95
CA PHE A 117 54.54 2.01 81.15
C PHE A 117 54.12 2.18 79.68
N PHE A 118 53.55 1.15 79.04
CA PHE A 118 53.21 1.24 77.62
C PHE A 118 52.04 2.18 77.32
N ASP A 119 51.03 2.27 78.20
CA ASP A 119 49.93 3.25 78.08
C ASP A 119 50.44 4.70 78.16
N LYS A 120 51.45 4.96 79.01
CA LYS A 120 52.13 6.26 79.12
C LYS A 120 52.89 6.69 77.85
N ILE A 121 53.19 5.76 76.95
CA ILE A 121 53.76 6.03 75.62
C ILE A 121 52.78 5.70 74.50
N HIS A 122 51.46 5.73 74.79
CA HIS A 122 50.36 5.48 73.85
C HIS A 122 50.48 4.14 73.09
N ASN A 123 51.07 3.12 73.72
CA ASN A 123 51.26 1.77 73.18
C ASN A 123 51.98 1.72 71.81
N ILE A 124 52.91 2.65 71.54
CA ILE A 124 53.76 2.57 70.35
C ILE A 124 54.54 1.26 70.28
N ASP A 125 54.82 0.79 69.06
CA ASP A 125 55.66 -0.39 68.84
C ASP A 125 57.15 -0.03 68.65
N GLY A 126 58.00 -1.05 68.63
CA GLY A 126 59.45 -0.87 68.47
C GLY A 126 59.86 -0.38 67.08
N ASN A 127 59.02 -0.56 66.06
CA ASN A 127 59.28 -0.06 64.71
C ASN A 127 59.01 1.45 64.67
N PHE A 128 57.88 1.91 65.23
CA PHE A 128 57.57 3.33 65.39
C PHE A 128 58.61 4.06 66.25
N TYR A 129 59.07 3.46 67.36
CA TYR A 129 60.14 4.06 68.17
C TYR A 129 61.46 4.17 67.39
N ALA A 130 61.89 3.11 66.71
CA ALA A 130 63.10 3.10 65.89
C ALA A 130 63.02 4.09 64.71
N ASP A 131 61.88 4.15 64.02
CA ASP A 131 61.66 5.07 62.90
C ASP A 131 61.57 6.52 63.36
N SER A 132 60.98 6.80 64.52
CA SER A 132 60.66 8.19 64.92
C SER A 132 61.76 8.79 65.80
N PHE A 133 62.07 8.15 66.93
CA PHE A 133 62.95 8.70 67.96
C PHE A 133 64.42 8.35 67.76
N ILE A 134 64.76 7.37 66.90
CA ILE A 134 66.15 7.02 66.59
C ILE A 134 66.58 7.65 65.25
N PHE A 135 67.77 8.21 65.25
CA PHE A 135 68.45 8.80 64.12
C PHE A 135 69.81 8.12 63.97
N ASN A 136 70.08 7.53 62.81
CA ASN A 136 71.37 6.91 62.50
C ASN A 136 71.75 7.16 61.04
N GLN A 137 73.02 6.92 60.70
CA GLN A 137 73.54 7.20 59.35
C GLN A 137 72.80 6.42 58.24
N GLU A 138 72.21 5.25 58.54
CA GLU A 138 71.44 4.47 57.57
C GLU A 138 70.02 5.02 57.33
N THR A 139 69.26 5.34 58.38
CA THR A 139 67.93 5.96 58.23
C THR A 139 68.01 7.34 57.59
N LEU A 140 69.13 8.06 57.76
CA LEU A 140 69.45 9.26 56.99
C LEU A 140 70.00 8.95 55.57
N GLY A 141 70.56 7.76 55.33
CA GLY A 141 71.02 7.33 54.00
C GLY A 141 69.88 6.91 53.05
N GLN A 142 68.82 6.27 53.56
CA GLN A 142 67.75 5.69 52.75
C GLN A 142 66.70 6.71 52.22
N ILE A 143 66.85 8.01 52.51
CA ILE A 143 65.88 9.10 52.29
C ILE A 143 65.29 9.18 50.88
N ALA A 144 66.02 8.75 49.84
CA ALA A 144 65.53 8.80 48.45
C ALA A 144 64.30 7.92 48.16
N LYS A 145 63.84 7.10 49.11
CA LYS A 145 62.68 6.19 48.98
C LYS A 145 61.47 6.51 49.86
N LEU A 146 61.59 7.37 50.88
CA LEU A 146 60.45 7.73 51.71
C LEU A 146 59.47 8.60 50.91
N ASN A 147 58.23 8.13 50.79
CA ASN A 147 57.18 8.83 50.10
C ASN A 147 56.55 9.90 51.01
N GLN A 148 55.97 10.91 50.36
CA GLN A 148 55.13 11.92 51.01
C GLN A 148 53.96 11.28 51.80
N GLU A 149 53.46 10.16 51.32
CA GLU A 149 52.36 9.39 51.93
C GLU A 149 52.78 8.76 53.26
N ASP A 150 54.00 8.20 53.37
CA ASP A 150 54.52 7.59 54.60
C ASP A 150 54.62 8.60 55.76
N LEU A 151 54.96 9.86 55.44
CA LEU A 151 55.04 10.95 56.42
C LEU A 151 53.64 11.44 56.84
N LEU A 152 52.73 11.60 55.87
CA LEU A 152 51.33 11.94 56.13
C LEU A 152 50.68 10.87 57.03
N GLU A 153 50.81 9.58 56.68
CA GLU A 153 50.22 8.45 57.40
C GLU A 153 50.62 8.44 58.87
N ARG A 154 51.91 8.60 59.19
CA ARG A 154 52.42 8.64 60.57
C ARG A 154 51.82 9.75 61.44
N ILE A 155 51.51 10.90 60.84
CA ILE A 155 50.96 12.06 61.56
C ILE A 155 49.45 11.90 61.77
N TYR A 156 48.73 11.40 60.77
CA TYR A 156 47.30 11.13 60.92
C TYR A 156 47.03 9.90 61.81
N TYR A 157 47.91 8.89 61.84
CA TYR A 157 47.75 7.68 62.66
C TYR A 157 47.68 7.98 64.17
N LEU A 158 48.43 8.98 64.65
CA LEU A 158 48.39 9.43 66.06
C LEU A 158 47.21 10.37 66.38
N GLY A 159 46.51 10.89 65.36
CA GLY A 159 45.30 11.70 65.52
C GLY A 159 44.00 10.94 65.27
N ALA A 160 44.03 9.91 64.42
CA ALA A 160 42.85 9.18 63.94
C ALA A 160 43.18 7.72 63.57
N SER A 161 42.40 6.80 64.11
CA SER A 161 42.29 5.45 63.57
C SER A 161 41.71 5.47 62.15
N ASN A 162 42.13 4.53 61.30
CA ASN A 162 41.69 4.37 59.91
C ASN A 162 41.89 5.63 59.04
N SER A 163 42.97 6.36 59.29
CA SER A 163 43.38 7.53 58.50
C SER A 163 43.74 7.17 57.04
N ARG A 164 44.21 5.95 56.80
CA ARG A 164 44.67 5.46 55.49
C ARG A 164 43.53 5.36 54.49
N GLU A 165 42.42 4.74 54.88
CA GLU A 165 41.23 4.55 54.06
C GLU A 165 40.62 5.90 53.65
N LEU A 166 40.64 6.89 54.55
CA LEU A 166 40.21 8.25 54.28
C LEU A 166 41.14 8.98 53.28
N ILE A 167 42.46 8.76 53.36
CA ILE A 167 43.43 9.30 52.40
C ILE A 167 43.22 8.70 51.00
N GLU A 168 42.98 7.39 50.90
CA GLU A 168 42.67 6.71 49.63
C GLU A 168 41.33 7.19 49.04
N LEU A 169 40.30 7.36 49.88
CA LEU A 169 38.98 7.88 49.46
C LEU A 169 39.04 9.35 49.02
N ARG A 170 39.82 10.20 49.70
CA ARG A 170 40.09 11.58 49.25
C ARG A 170 40.71 11.59 47.85
N ASN A 171 41.72 10.73 47.63
CA ASN A 171 42.46 10.66 46.36
C ASN A 171 41.58 10.20 45.19
N SER A 172 40.63 9.28 45.41
CA SER A 172 39.71 8.86 44.36
C SER A 172 38.72 9.97 43.99
N PHE A 173 38.12 10.66 44.98
CA PHE A 173 37.24 11.81 44.71
C PHE A 173 37.97 12.99 44.04
N GLU A 174 39.22 13.30 44.45
CA GLU A 174 40.02 14.31 43.74
C GLU A 174 40.21 13.92 42.27
N LYS A 175 40.58 12.66 42.00
CA LYS A 175 40.82 12.14 40.65
C LYS A 175 39.58 12.19 39.76
N GLU A 176 38.39 11.84 40.26
CA GLU A 176 37.17 11.89 39.45
C GLU A 176 36.71 13.34 39.20
N ALA A 177 36.91 14.26 40.14
CA ALA A 177 36.75 15.70 39.86
C ALA A 177 37.74 16.16 38.76
N ASP A 178 38.99 15.71 38.83
CA ASP A 178 40.07 15.99 37.86
C ASP A 178 39.79 15.36 36.48
N ASN A 179 38.95 14.32 36.39
CA ASN A 179 38.49 13.72 35.13
C ASN A 179 37.37 14.55 34.46
N LEU A 180 36.49 15.16 35.26
CA LEU A 180 35.33 15.92 34.79
C LEU A 180 35.66 17.37 34.41
N PHE A 181 36.53 18.06 35.16
CA PHE A 181 36.96 19.44 34.84
C PHE A 181 38.43 19.69 35.18
N LYS A 182 39.12 20.43 34.30
CA LYS A 182 40.44 21.03 34.59
C LYS A 182 40.50 22.47 34.08
N LYS A 183 41.10 23.38 34.86
CA LYS A 183 41.21 24.82 34.55
C LYS A 183 41.86 25.13 33.19
N THR A 184 42.71 24.24 32.67
CA THR A 184 43.36 24.33 31.35
C THR A 184 43.09 23.12 30.44
N GLY A 185 42.15 22.25 30.84
CA GLY A 185 41.82 21.04 30.09
C GLY A 185 40.90 21.31 28.89
N LYS A 186 41.13 20.60 27.79
CA LYS A 186 40.20 20.55 26.63
C LYS A 186 39.45 19.22 26.48
N LYS A 187 39.95 18.15 27.13
CA LYS A 187 39.37 16.80 27.12
C LYS A 187 38.33 16.51 28.22
N PRO A 188 38.43 17.05 29.46
CA PRO A 188 37.43 16.78 30.51
C PRO A 188 36.03 17.18 30.08
N GLU A 189 35.01 16.43 30.52
CA GLU A 189 33.66 16.57 30.01
C GLU A 189 33.05 17.97 30.21
N VAL A 190 33.21 18.57 31.40
CA VAL A 190 32.69 19.91 31.70
C VAL A 190 33.34 20.96 30.78
N ASN A 191 34.65 20.84 30.51
CA ASN A 191 35.35 21.73 29.57
C ASN A 191 34.86 21.53 28.11
N ARG A 192 34.63 20.28 27.70
CA ARG A 192 34.13 19.93 26.36
C ARG A 192 32.71 20.46 26.15
N LEU A 193 31.83 20.25 27.12
CA LEU A 193 30.44 20.68 27.09
C LEU A 193 30.30 22.20 27.18
N LEU A 194 31.16 22.89 27.94
CA LEU A 194 31.18 24.36 27.97
C LEU A 194 31.49 24.94 26.58
N LYS A 195 32.55 24.47 25.91
CA LYS A 195 32.83 24.89 24.52
C LYS A 195 31.67 24.53 23.59
N GLN A 196 31.09 23.33 23.74
CA GLN A 196 29.95 22.93 22.92
C GLN A 196 28.72 23.82 23.14
N ILE A 197 28.53 24.44 24.32
CA ILE A 197 27.49 25.46 24.54
C ILE A 197 27.80 26.73 23.75
N ASP A 198 29.06 27.19 23.76
CA ASP A 198 29.47 28.37 22.98
C ASP A 198 29.27 28.13 21.46
N ASP A 199 29.67 26.95 20.98
CA ASP A 199 29.48 26.49 19.60
C ASP A 199 27.97 26.39 19.26
N ASP A 200 27.16 25.70 20.08
CA ASP A 200 25.72 25.54 19.90
C ASP A 200 24.95 26.89 19.95
N GLN A 201 25.48 27.89 20.67
CA GLN A 201 24.92 29.26 20.68
C GLN A 201 25.28 30.04 19.42
N HIS A 202 26.48 29.83 18.86
CA HIS A 202 26.87 30.43 17.59
C HIS A 202 26.04 29.85 16.43
N ASP A 203 25.96 28.51 16.33
CA ASP A 203 25.11 27.78 15.38
C ASP A 203 23.67 28.34 15.39
N LEU A 204 23.07 28.44 16.58
CA LEU A 204 21.70 28.93 16.74
C LEU A 204 21.53 30.38 16.25
N THR A 205 22.53 31.23 16.47
CA THR A 205 22.47 32.65 16.06
C THR A 205 22.49 32.80 14.55
N GLU A 206 23.29 31.99 13.84
CA GLU A 206 23.32 31.98 12.37
C GLU A 206 22.02 31.40 11.79
N ILE A 207 21.52 30.30 12.36
CA ILE A 207 20.26 29.66 11.96
C ILE A 207 19.05 30.58 12.20
N GLU A 208 19.02 31.36 13.28
CA GLU A 208 17.96 32.38 13.49
C GLU A 208 18.09 33.57 12.53
N HIS A 209 19.30 33.94 12.10
CA HIS A 209 19.50 34.95 11.08
C HIS A 209 19.00 34.47 9.70
N GLU A 210 19.36 33.26 9.28
CA GLU A 210 18.82 32.63 8.06
C GLU A 210 17.29 32.51 8.09
N PHE A 211 16.70 32.07 9.21
CA PHE A 211 15.24 31.98 9.32
C PHE A 211 14.53 33.34 9.23
N ASN A 212 15.20 34.43 9.59
CA ASN A 212 14.67 35.78 9.37
C ASN A 212 14.79 36.21 7.90
N GLN A 213 15.79 35.72 7.15
CA GLN A 213 15.81 35.85 5.68
C GLN A 213 14.72 35.00 5.03
N TYR A 214 14.54 33.73 5.45
CA TYR A 214 13.47 32.84 4.98
C TYR A 214 12.08 33.52 5.06
N LYS A 215 11.78 34.19 6.18
CA LYS A 215 10.51 34.95 6.37
C LYS A 215 10.35 36.14 5.42
N GLN A 216 11.43 36.70 4.89
CA GLN A 216 11.36 37.77 3.88
C GLN A 216 11.12 37.16 2.49
N VAL A 217 11.90 36.15 2.13
CA VAL A 217 11.83 35.45 0.83
C VAL A 217 10.48 34.72 0.68
N ASP A 218 9.91 34.13 1.74
CA ASP A 218 8.57 33.54 1.70
C ASP A 218 7.47 34.58 1.47
N LYS A 219 7.53 35.76 2.11
CA LYS A 219 6.59 36.85 1.83
C LYS A 219 6.67 37.33 0.38
N GLU A 220 7.87 37.34 -0.20
CA GLU A 220 8.08 37.65 -1.60
C GLU A 220 7.51 36.57 -2.53
N SER A 221 7.75 35.28 -2.25
CA SER A 221 7.10 34.16 -2.96
C SER A 221 5.57 34.27 -2.92
N GLN A 222 4.98 34.49 -1.74
CA GLN A 222 3.53 34.63 -1.58
C GLN A 222 2.98 35.84 -2.36
N LYS A 223 3.74 36.93 -2.47
CA LYS A 223 3.38 38.10 -3.29
C LYS A 223 3.44 37.76 -4.79
N LEU A 224 4.54 37.16 -5.24
CA LEU A 224 4.74 36.76 -6.64
C LEU A 224 3.69 35.75 -7.10
N LYS A 225 3.34 34.75 -6.29
CA LYS A 225 2.25 33.79 -6.56
C LYS A 225 0.90 34.50 -6.76
N LYS A 226 0.55 35.45 -5.89
CA LYS A 226 -0.68 36.23 -6.02
C LYS A 226 -0.72 37.06 -7.30
N GLN A 227 0.39 37.70 -7.67
CA GLN A 227 0.50 38.44 -8.92
C GLN A 227 0.36 37.50 -10.14
N LEU A 228 1.07 36.37 -10.13
CA LEU A 228 1.06 35.36 -11.19
C LEU A 228 -0.36 34.77 -11.41
N ASP A 229 -1.12 34.53 -10.35
CA ASP A 229 -2.53 34.09 -10.45
C ASP A 229 -3.50 35.21 -10.90
N GLN A 230 -3.17 36.49 -10.66
CA GLN A 230 -3.92 37.62 -11.22
C GLN A 230 -3.69 37.75 -12.73
N GLU A 231 -2.43 37.76 -13.17
CA GLU A 231 -2.07 37.84 -14.59
C GLU A 231 -2.59 36.62 -15.38
N LYS A 232 -2.60 35.41 -14.80
CA LYS A 232 -3.23 34.22 -15.42
C LYS A 232 -4.72 34.43 -15.70
N LYS A 233 -5.47 35.00 -14.76
CA LYS A 233 -6.91 35.28 -14.94
C LYS A 233 -7.15 36.35 -15.99
N GLN A 234 -6.30 37.38 -16.03
CA GLN A 234 -6.32 38.39 -17.09
C GLN A 234 -6.01 37.77 -18.47
N LEU A 235 -5.02 36.89 -18.56
CA LEU A 235 -4.70 36.15 -19.78
C LEU A 235 -5.86 35.22 -20.22
N GLU A 236 -6.56 34.56 -19.30
CA GLU A 236 -7.73 33.74 -19.62
C GLU A 236 -8.87 34.59 -20.21
N GLN A 237 -9.14 35.77 -19.64
CA GLN A 237 -10.13 36.71 -20.16
C GLN A 237 -9.73 37.25 -21.54
N LEU A 238 -8.47 37.69 -21.71
CA LEU A 238 -7.96 38.21 -22.97
C LEU A 238 -7.96 37.16 -24.10
N ASN A 239 -7.63 35.89 -23.80
CA ASN A 239 -7.74 34.82 -24.79
C ASN A 239 -9.20 34.58 -25.20
N LYS A 240 -10.16 34.55 -24.26
CA LYS A 240 -11.60 34.43 -24.60
C LYS A 240 -12.06 35.57 -25.52
N THR A 241 -11.65 36.81 -25.25
CA THR A 241 -11.92 37.96 -26.12
C THR A 241 -11.27 37.78 -27.50
N LYS A 242 -10.00 37.39 -27.56
CA LYS A 242 -9.27 37.15 -28.81
C LYS A 242 -9.89 36.02 -29.64
N ASP A 243 -10.25 34.91 -29.02
CA ASP A 243 -10.78 33.73 -29.70
C ASP A 243 -12.19 33.99 -30.25
N HIS A 244 -13.01 34.78 -29.55
CA HIS A 244 -14.28 35.29 -30.06
C HIS A 244 -14.08 36.27 -31.24
N LEU A 245 -13.17 37.23 -31.15
CA LEU A 245 -12.82 38.13 -32.27
C LEU A 245 -12.28 37.34 -33.49
N LEU A 246 -11.54 36.26 -33.25
CA LEU A 246 -11.04 35.35 -34.29
C LEU A 246 -12.15 34.48 -34.89
N ASN A 247 -13.16 34.09 -34.11
CA ASN A 247 -14.36 33.42 -34.62
C ASN A 247 -15.15 34.36 -35.53
N LEU A 248 -15.47 35.57 -35.07
CA LEU A 248 -16.11 36.61 -35.87
C LEU A 248 -15.34 36.88 -37.17
N GLN A 249 -14.00 36.92 -37.13
CA GLN A 249 -13.19 37.11 -38.34
C GLN A 249 -13.33 35.96 -39.36
N LYS A 250 -13.50 34.71 -38.91
CA LYS A 250 -13.76 33.56 -39.80
C LYS A 250 -15.18 33.60 -40.37
N GLN A 251 -16.15 33.91 -39.52
CA GLN A 251 -17.57 33.99 -39.89
C GLN A 251 -17.90 35.18 -40.80
N LEU A 252 -17.03 36.20 -40.84
CA LEU A 252 -17.18 37.38 -41.71
C LEU A 252 -17.38 37.00 -43.20
N GLN A 253 -16.70 35.97 -43.70
CA GLN A 253 -16.89 35.51 -45.08
C GLN A 253 -18.30 34.93 -45.29
N ASN A 254 -18.72 34.02 -44.40
CA ASN A 254 -20.06 33.43 -44.40
C ASN A 254 -21.16 34.50 -44.31
N PHE A 255 -20.94 35.58 -43.53
CA PHE A 255 -21.84 36.73 -43.45
C PHE A 255 -21.89 37.55 -44.75
N THR A 256 -20.75 37.82 -45.40
CA THR A 256 -20.75 38.49 -46.72
C THR A 256 -21.40 37.63 -47.81
N ASP A 257 -21.26 36.31 -47.73
CA ASP A 257 -21.91 35.37 -48.64
C ASP A 257 -23.43 35.34 -48.41
N LEU A 258 -23.88 35.28 -47.14
CA LEU A 258 -25.29 35.41 -46.74
C LEU A 258 -25.92 36.71 -47.27
N GLU A 259 -25.26 37.86 -47.08
CA GLU A 259 -25.69 39.13 -47.66
C GLU A 259 -25.83 39.07 -49.19
N SER A 260 -24.91 38.40 -49.88
CA SER A 260 -24.92 38.27 -51.34
C SER A 260 -26.04 37.35 -51.85
N LEU A 261 -26.46 36.38 -51.04
CA LEU A 261 -27.51 35.41 -51.37
C LEU A 261 -28.89 36.00 -51.09
N LYS A 262 -29.08 36.67 -49.95
CA LYS A 262 -30.32 37.44 -49.65
C LYS A 262 -30.62 38.50 -50.72
N LYS A 263 -29.59 39.15 -51.28
CA LYS A 263 -29.73 40.11 -52.40
C LYS A 263 -30.15 39.47 -53.74
N LYS A 264 -30.20 38.14 -53.85
CA LYS A 264 -30.64 37.37 -55.05
C LYS A 264 -31.97 36.64 -54.86
N GLN A 265 -32.51 36.62 -53.65
CA GLN A 265 -33.73 35.92 -53.28
C GLN A 265 -34.96 36.58 -53.93
N LYS A 266 -35.83 35.78 -54.54
CA LYS A 266 -37.14 36.20 -55.04
C LYS A 266 -38.23 35.39 -54.35
N ASN A 267 -39.23 36.05 -53.79
CA ASN A 267 -40.43 35.36 -53.31
C ASN A 267 -41.27 34.89 -54.52
N LEU A 268 -41.40 33.58 -54.71
CA LEU A 268 -42.04 32.96 -55.87
C LEU A 268 -43.22 32.05 -55.42
N ASP A 269 -44.41 32.32 -55.94
CA ASP A 269 -45.67 31.65 -55.60
C ASP A 269 -45.94 30.50 -56.60
N PHE A 270 -45.76 29.23 -56.18
CA PHE A 270 -45.81 28.05 -57.07
C PHE A 270 -46.50 26.84 -56.42
N ASP A 271 -47.58 26.31 -57.02
CA ASP A 271 -48.23 25.05 -56.60
C ASP A 271 -47.75 23.83 -57.41
N SER A 272 -46.83 23.07 -56.80
CA SER A 272 -46.32 21.79 -57.31
C SER A 272 -47.42 20.74 -57.55
N ASN A 273 -48.54 20.78 -56.80
CA ASN A 273 -49.64 19.84 -56.99
C ASN A 273 -50.48 20.17 -58.21
N ALA A 274 -50.70 21.45 -58.51
CA ALA A 274 -51.37 21.88 -59.74
C ALA A 274 -50.53 21.52 -60.97
N TYR A 275 -49.22 21.78 -60.92
CA TYR A 275 -48.25 21.41 -61.96
C TYR A 275 -48.33 19.91 -62.33
N GLN A 276 -48.23 19.02 -61.34
CA GLN A 276 -48.32 17.57 -61.58
C GLN A 276 -49.68 17.13 -62.15
N LYS A 277 -50.79 17.77 -61.74
CA LYS A 277 -52.12 17.48 -62.30
C LYS A 277 -52.22 17.91 -63.77
N ALA A 278 -51.69 19.06 -64.13
CA ALA A 278 -51.70 19.56 -65.51
C ALA A 278 -50.94 18.60 -66.46
N GLN A 279 -49.72 18.20 -66.09
CA GLN A 279 -48.93 17.23 -66.84
C GLN A 279 -49.66 15.86 -66.99
N ASN A 280 -50.32 15.39 -65.92
CA ASN A 280 -51.10 14.13 -65.94
C ASN A 280 -52.33 14.19 -66.87
N LEU A 281 -53.01 15.34 -66.94
CA LEU A 281 -54.14 15.54 -67.86
C LEU A 281 -53.69 15.60 -69.32
N ASN A 282 -52.56 16.26 -69.61
CA ASN A 282 -52.00 16.36 -70.96
C ASN A 282 -51.73 14.98 -71.59
N TYR A 283 -51.11 14.08 -70.83
CA TYR A 283 -50.87 12.70 -71.25
C TYR A 283 -52.16 11.93 -71.60
N LYS A 284 -53.23 12.13 -70.81
CA LYS A 284 -54.55 11.51 -71.05
C LYS A 284 -55.25 12.07 -72.29
N ILE A 285 -55.09 13.36 -72.58
CA ILE A 285 -55.62 14.01 -73.80
C ILE A 285 -54.92 13.43 -75.04
N SER A 286 -53.58 13.34 -75.02
CA SER A 286 -52.79 12.82 -76.15
C SER A 286 -53.17 11.38 -76.51
N SER A 287 -53.29 10.50 -75.51
CA SER A 287 -53.66 9.09 -75.72
C SER A 287 -55.12 8.88 -76.18
N LEU A 288 -56.05 9.76 -75.80
CA LEU A 288 -57.44 9.72 -76.28
C LEU A 288 -57.57 10.12 -77.76
N ASN A 289 -56.76 11.08 -78.25
CA ASN A 289 -56.75 11.47 -79.67
C ASN A 289 -56.41 10.27 -80.57
N THR A 290 -55.28 9.60 -80.31
CA THR A 290 -54.81 8.45 -81.12
C THR A 290 -55.84 7.30 -81.16
N SER A 291 -56.64 7.14 -80.09
CA SER A 291 -57.71 6.14 -80.06
C SER A 291 -58.93 6.52 -80.91
N ILE A 292 -59.17 7.80 -81.19
CA ILE A 292 -60.30 8.25 -82.03
C ILE A 292 -59.95 8.05 -83.51
N ASP A 293 -58.76 8.46 -83.95
CA ASP A 293 -58.30 8.34 -85.34
C ASP A 293 -58.32 6.88 -85.84
N SER A 294 -57.91 5.94 -84.98
CA SER A 294 -57.93 4.50 -85.27
C SER A 294 -59.35 3.98 -85.54
N LEU A 295 -60.34 4.42 -84.74
CA LEU A 295 -61.73 4.00 -84.89
C LEU A 295 -62.42 4.61 -86.14
N GLN A 296 -62.04 5.83 -86.55
CA GLN A 296 -62.60 6.44 -87.77
C GLN A 296 -62.22 5.65 -89.03
N ASN A 297 -60.96 5.22 -89.14
CA ASN A 297 -60.47 4.47 -90.29
C ASN A 297 -61.16 3.09 -90.45
N GLN A 298 -61.55 2.44 -89.36
CA GLN A 298 -62.24 1.14 -89.42
C GLN A 298 -63.65 1.22 -90.02
N LEU A 299 -64.33 2.36 -89.89
CA LEU A 299 -65.70 2.54 -90.36
C LEU A 299 -65.82 2.62 -91.89
N ALA A 300 -64.76 3.07 -92.58
CA ALA A 300 -64.77 3.37 -94.02
C ALA A 300 -64.79 2.13 -94.95
N HIS A 301 -64.53 0.93 -94.44
CA HIS A 301 -64.27 -0.27 -95.24
C HIS A 301 -65.47 -1.25 -95.41
N LEU A 302 -66.69 -0.88 -95.02
CA LEU A 302 -67.79 -1.84 -94.84
C LEU A 302 -68.91 -1.84 -95.91
N ASP A 303 -68.99 -0.85 -96.82
CA ASP A 303 -70.16 -0.68 -97.71
C ASP A 303 -70.06 -1.42 -99.06
N SER A 304 -71.06 -2.28 -99.34
CA SER A 304 -71.25 -2.99 -100.62
C SER A 304 -72.69 -3.56 -100.73
N ALA A 305 -73.42 -3.30 -101.82
CA ALA A 305 -74.81 -3.75 -102.02
C ALA A 305 -74.95 -5.19 -102.61
N SER A 306 -76.16 -5.78 -102.55
CA SER A 306 -76.44 -7.13 -103.10
C SER A 306 -77.93 -7.39 -103.42
N ASP A 307 -78.23 -8.05 -104.55
CA ASP A 307 -79.58 -8.24 -105.10
C ASP A 307 -80.40 -9.45 -104.53
N LEU A 308 -80.23 -9.81 -103.25
CA LEU A 308 -80.98 -10.93 -102.66
C LEU A 308 -82.36 -10.50 -102.13
N ASN A 309 -83.45 -11.06 -102.64
CA ASN A 309 -84.77 -10.87 -102.05
C ASN A 309 -84.91 -11.69 -100.75
N VAL A 310 -84.76 -10.99 -99.62
CA VAL A 310 -84.71 -11.55 -98.25
C VAL A 310 -85.98 -12.35 -97.90
N GLU A 311 -87.17 -11.82 -98.18
CA GLU A 311 -88.43 -12.39 -97.69
C GLU A 311 -88.75 -13.78 -98.29
N GLN A 312 -88.36 -14.01 -99.54
CA GLN A 312 -88.52 -15.32 -100.19
C GLN A 312 -87.43 -16.31 -99.74
N ALA A 313 -86.23 -15.82 -99.45
CA ALA A 313 -85.12 -16.64 -98.93
C ALA A 313 -85.42 -17.18 -97.52
N GLU A 314 -86.02 -16.38 -96.63
CA GLU A 314 -86.36 -16.82 -95.27
C GLU A 314 -87.43 -17.92 -95.26
N LYS A 315 -88.48 -17.79 -96.08
CA LYS A 315 -89.60 -18.76 -96.12
C LYS A 315 -89.19 -20.16 -96.57
N ILE A 316 -88.20 -20.31 -97.46
CA ILE A 316 -87.68 -21.64 -97.84
C ILE A 316 -86.72 -22.21 -96.78
N VAL A 317 -85.92 -21.35 -96.13
CA VAL A 317 -85.01 -21.76 -95.05
C VAL A 317 -85.79 -22.23 -93.81
N GLN A 318 -86.98 -21.70 -93.55
CA GLN A 318 -87.86 -22.16 -92.48
C GLN A 318 -88.36 -23.60 -92.65
N LYS A 319 -88.30 -24.20 -93.85
CA LYS A 319 -88.63 -25.64 -94.07
C LYS A 319 -87.47 -26.59 -93.75
N LYS A 320 -86.25 -26.08 -93.54
CA LYS A 320 -85.05 -26.89 -93.21
C LYS A 320 -85.23 -27.84 -92.01
N PRO A 321 -85.86 -27.41 -90.89
CA PRO A 321 -86.02 -28.27 -89.72
C PRO A 321 -86.95 -29.45 -89.98
N GLU A 322 -88.03 -29.26 -90.75
CA GLU A 322 -88.94 -30.35 -91.14
C GLU A 322 -88.24 -31.36 -92.04
N LEU A 323 -87.41 -30.90 -92.98
CA LEU A 323 -86.64 -31.77 -93.87
C LEU A 323 -85.57 -32.58 -93.11
N LEU A 324 -84.89 -31.95 -92.13
CA LEU A 324 -83.97 -32.64 -91.21
C LEU A 324 -84.70 -33.61 -90.29
N GLN A 325 -85.88 -33.25 -89.77
CA GLN A 325 -86.72 -34.12 -88.96
C GLN A 325 -87.09 -35.38 -89.75
N TRP A 326 -87.57 -35.23 -90.99
CA TRP A 326 -87.90 -36.37 -91.86
C TRP A 326 -86.67 -37.22 -92.20
N GLN A 327 -85.50 -36.63 -92.44
CA GLN A 327 -84.25 -37.37 -92.67
C GLN A 327 -83.83 -38.17 -91.42
N ALA A 328 -83.95 -37.55 -90.24
CA ALA A 328 -83.61 -38.15 -88.96
C ALA A 328 -84.59 -39.27 -88.58
N ASP A 329 -85.89 -39.07 -88.77
CA ASP A 329 -86.93 -40.07 -88.55
C ASP A 329 -86.73 -41.29 -89.48
N TYR A 330 -86.51 -41.05 -90.78
CA TYR A 330 -86.23 -42.10 -91.77
C TYR A 330 -84.99 -42.94 -91.40
N LYS A 331 -83.90 -42.28 -91.02
CA LYS A 331 -82.67 -42.97 -90.59
C LYS A 331 -82.83 -43.65 -89.22
N SER A 332 -83.55 -43.03 -88.28
CA SER A 332 -83.83 -43.59 -86.96
C SER A 332 -84.66 -44.87 -87.08
N CYS A 333 -85.65 -44.90 -87.97
CA CYS A 333 -86.39 -46.12 -88.26
C CYS A 333 -85.46 -47.22 -88.81
N LEU A 334 -84.67 -46.95 -89.85
CA LEU A 334 -83.73 -47.94 -90.41
C LEU A 334 -82.71 -48.47 -89.37
N GLN A 335 -82.21 -47.62 -88.47
CA GLN A 335 -81.25 -48.02 -87.44
C GLN A 335 -81.92 -48.81 -86.30
N LYS A 336 -83.10 -48.38 -85.85
CA LYS A 336 -83.86 -49.01 -84.76
C LYS A 336 -84.38 -50.39 -85.13
N GLU A 337 -84.63 -50.66 -86.41
CA GLU A 337 -84.93 -52.00 -86.93
C GLU A 337 -83.75 -52.99 -86.75
N HIS A 338 -82.52 -52.47 -86.73
CA HIS A 338 -81.31 -53.25 -86.56
C HIS A 338 -80.91 -53.42 -85.08
N GLU A 339 -81.08 -52.37 -84.27
CA GLU A 339 -80.80 -52.37 -82.83
C GLU A 339 -81.77 -53.28 -82.07
N LEU A 340 -83.08 -53.20 -82.36
CA LEU A 340 -84.10 -54.01 -81.68
C LEU A 340 -83.93 -55.53 -81.85
N LYS A 341 -83.23 -55.99 -82.90
CA LYS A 341 -82.78 -57.37 -83.00
C LYS A 341 -81.61 -57.65 -82.04
N SER A 342 -80.55 -56.86 -82.13
CA SER A 342 -79.30 -57.12 -81.38
C SER A 342 -79.45 -57.03 -79.85
N GLU A 343 -80.30 -56.14 -79.34
CA GLU A 343 -80.51 -55.99 -77.89
C GLU A 343 -81.26 -57.18 -77.28
N VAL A 344 -82.21 -57.75 -78.02
CA VAL A 344 -83.03 -58.90 -77.59
C VAL A 344 -82.17 -60.14 -77.38
N ASP A 345 -81.13 -60.33 -78.21
CA ASP A 345 -80.18 -61.43 -78.08
C ASP A 345 -79.18 -61.20 -76.93
N GLN A 346 -78.72 -59.97 -76.68
CA GLN A 346 -77.77 -59.67 -75.60
C GLN A 346 -78.33 -59.86 -74.19
N ILE A 347 -79.58 -59.43 -73.93
CA ILE A 347 -80.21 -59.54 -72.60
C ILE A 347 -80.29 -61.01 -72.15
N LEU A 348 -80.46 -61.94 -73.09
CA LEU A 348 -80.52 -63.38 -72.79
C LEU A 348 -79.16 -64.03 -72.49
N ALA A 349 -78.04 -63.33 -72.73
CA ALA A 349 -76.69 -63.84 -72.53
C ALA A 349 -76.01 -63.37 -71.24
N LEU A 350 -76.25 -62.11 -70.83
CA LEU A 350 -75.53 -61.48 -69.71
C LEU A 350 -76.02 -61.87 -68.31
N THR A 351 -77.32 -62.13 -68.17
CA THR A 351 -77.91 -62.48 -66.86
C THR A 351 -78.95 -63.58 -67.08
N PRO A 352 -78.53 -64.86 -67.22
CA PRO A 352 -79.43 -65.97 -67.55
C PRO A 352 -80.54 -66.19 -66.51
N GLU A 353 -80.38 -65.65 -65.30
CA GLU A 353 -81.39 -65.55 -64.25
C GLU A 353 -82.61 -64.72 -64.69
N VAL A 354 -82.43 -63.69 -65.53
CA VAL A 354 -83.52 -62.87 -66.09
C VAL A 354 -84.55 -63.74 -66.80
N LYS A 355 -84.12 -64.80 -67.51
CA LYS A 355 -85.01 -65.74 -68.20
C LYS A 355 -85.84 -66.60 -67.25
N LYS A 356 -85.43 -66.72 -65.97
CA LYS A 356 -86.18 -67.37 -64.88
C LYS A 356 -87.09 -66.37 -64.17
N VAL A 357 -86.58 -65.17 -63.87
CA VAL A 357 -87.37 -64.06 -63.29
C VAL A 357 -88.47 -63.59 -64.26
N ALA A 358 -88.32 -63.81 -65.57
CA ALA A 358 -89.35 -63.62 -66.59
C ALA A 358 -90.64 -64.43 -66.42
N LEU A 359 -90.64 -65.36 -65.47
CA LEU A 359 -91.76 -66.22 -65.10
C LEU A 359 -92.32 -65.87 -63.71
N PHE A 360 -91.82 -64.80 -63.07
CA PHE A 360 -92.28 -64.32 -61.75
C PHE A 360 -93.35 -63.21 -61.87
N ASP A 361 -94.09 -63.04 -60.79
CA ASP A 361 -95.15 -62.06 -60.57
C ASP A 361 -94.65 -60.81 -59.81
N GLN A 362 -95.46 -59.73 -59.82
CA GLN A 362 -95.01 -58.42 -59.34
C GLN A 362 -94.81 -58.34 -57.82
N ASP A 363 -95.67 -58.94 -57.00
CA ASP A 363 -95.57 -58.81 -55.53
C ASP A 363 -94.27 -59.43 -54.99
N LYS A 364 -93.87 -60.56 -55.57
CA LYS A 364 -92.66 -61.32 -55.22
C LYS A 364 -91.37 -60.55 -55.54
N ILE A 365 -91.44 -59.62 -56.49
CA ILE A 365 -90.35 -58.72 -56.88
C ILE A 365 -90.16 -57.58 -55.86
N VAL A 366 -91.18 -57.23 -55.05
CA VAL A 366 -91.12 -56.11 -54.11
C VAL A 366 -90.39 -56.45 -52.81
N GLN A 367 -90.80 -57.50 -52.09
CA GLN A 367 -90.20 -57.88 -50.78
C GLN A 367 -88.68 -58.06 -50.86
N LEU A 368 -88.22 -58.61 -51.98
CA LEU A 368 -86.83 -58.78 -52.37
C LEU A 368 -85.94 -57.55 -52.01
N LYS A 369 -86.49 -56.34 -52.19
CA LYS A 369 -85.73 -55.08 -52.22
C LYS A 369 -85.50 -54.44 -50.86
N GLU A 370 -86.38 -54.63 -49.89
CA GLU A 370 -86.32 -53.90 -48.60
C GLU A 370 -85.18 -54.41 -47.70
N ASP A 371 -85.00 -55.73 -47.63
CA ASP A 371 -84.00 -56.38 -46.75
C ASP A 371 -82.55 -55.92 -47.05
N TYR A 372 -82.27 -55.48 -48.29
CA TYR A 372 -80.91 -55.18 -48.77
C TYR A 372 -80.34 -53.84 -48.26
N HIS A 373 -81.15 -52.94 -47.69
CA HIS A 373 -80.72 -51.54 -47.44
C HIS A 373 -80.20 -51.20 -46.03
N HIS A 374 -80.30 -52.08 -45.04
CA HIS A 374 -80.27 -51.69 -43.61
C HIS A 374 -78.87 -51.65 -42.89
N TRP A 375 -77.73 -51.43 -43.58
CA TRP A 375 -76.43 -52.09 -43.23
C TRP A 375 -75.11 -51.21 -43.14
N VAL A 376 -74.94 -50.08 -42.36
CA VAL A 376 -73.81 -49.06 -42.58
C VAL A 376 -72.87 -48.38 -41.45
N LYS A 377 -73.05 -47.13 -40.88
CA LYS A 377 -71.96 -46.07 -40.55
C LYS A 377 -71.60 -45.64 -39.06
N GLN A 378 -70.34 -45.18 -38.69
CA GLN A 378 -69.87 -44.41 -37.43
C GLN A 378 -68.44 -43.69 -37.51
N GLU A 379 -67.90 -42.90 -36.49
CA GLU A 379 -66.65 -41.99 -36.49
C GLU A 379 -65.81 -41.74 -35.12
N VAL A 380 -64.66 -40.95 -35.03
CA VAL A 380 -63.59 -40.91 -33.91
C VAL A 380 -62.72 -39.56 -33.61
N PRO A 381 -62.12 -39.23 -32.39
CA PRO A 381 -61.34 -37.97 -31.98
C PRO A 381 -59.94 -38.00 -31.15
N ASP A 382 -59.32 -36.86 -30.65
CA ASP A 382 -57.92 -36.66 -29.98
C ASP A 382 -57.66 -35.28 -29.17
N LYS A 383 -56.59 -34.73 -28.44
CA LYS A 383 -55.22 -35.02 -27.75
C LYS A 383 -54.53 -33.85 -26.84
N LYS A 384 -53.53 -34.12 -25.91
CA LYS A 384 -52.42 -33.27 -25.21
C LYS A 384 -52.74 -32.13 -24.12
N PRO A 385 -51.87 -31.27 -23.40
CA PRO A 385 -50.37 -31.00 -23.18
C PRO A 385 -49.81 -30.83 -21.65
N LYS A 386 -48.70 -30.05 -21.27
CA LYS A 386 -47.90 -30.11 -19.93
C LYS A 386 -47.06 -28.90 -19.32
N SER A 387 -46.51 -28.99 -18.05
CA SER A 387 -45.69 -27.99 -17.25
C SER A 387 -44.47 -28.53 -16.38
N VAL A 388 -43.84 -27.73 -15.46
CA VAL A 388 -42.42 -27.89 -14.92
C VAL A 388 -42.25 -27.88 -13.37
N VAL A 389 -41.52 -28.86 -12.76
CA VAL A 389 -41.05 -28.84 -11.33
C VAL A 389 -39.70 -29.57 -11.04
N SER A 390 -39.27 -30.57 -11.82
CA SER A 390 -38.43 -31.69 -11.31
C SER A 390 -36.94 -31.47 -10.98
N GLN A 391 -36.30 -30.36 -11.33
CA GLN A 391 -34.82 -30.25 -11.27
C GLN A 391 -34.24 -29.93 -9.87
N THR A 392 -34.97 -29.26 -8.98
CA THR A 392 -34.42 -28.77 -7.70
C THR A 392 -34.14 -29.86 -6.66
N ILE A 393 -34.85 -30.99 -6.72
CA ILE A 393 -34.72 -32.08 -5.74
C ILE A 393 -33.36 -32.79 -5.84
N PHE A 394 -32.79 -32.89 -7.04
CA PHE A 394 -31.57 -33.65 -7.30
C PHE A 394 -30.33 -33.06 -6.60
N TYR A 395 -30.19 -31.73 -6.59
CA TYR A 395 -29.02 -31.04 -6.01
C TYR A 395 -29.02 -31.01 -4.47
N LEU A 396 -30.17 -31.22 -3.82
CA LEU A 396 -30.29 -31.22 -2.36
C LEU A 396 -29.84 -32.53 -1.69
N GLY A 397 -29.85 -33.66 -2.41
CA GLY A 397 -29.45 -34.96 -1.85
C GLY A 397 -27.95 -35.07 -1.52
N LEU A 398 -27.10 -34.37 -2.27
CA LEU A 398 -25.64 -34.46 -2.17
C LEU A 398 -25.07 -33.89 -0.83
N PRO A 399 -25.42 -32.68 -0.36
CA PRO A 399 -24.93 -32.18 0.93
C PRO A 399 -25.45 -32.99 2.12
N VAL A 400 -26.66 -33.56 2.05
CA VAL A 400 -27.23 -34.43 3.10
C VAL A 400 -26.40 -35.71 3.25
N PHE A 401 -25.96 -36.30 2.14
CA PHE A 401 -25.07 -37.46 2.14
C PHE A 401 -23.69 -37.15 2.77
N ILE A 402 -23.12 -35.98 2.46
CA ILE A 402 -21.82 -35.53 3.00
C ILE A 402 -21.90 -35.27 4.52
N LEU A 403 -23.02 -34.72 5.02
CA LEU A 403 -23.26 -34.52 6.45
C LEU A 403 -23.33 -35.86 7.23
N GLY A 404 -23.95 -36.88 6.64
CA GLY A 404 -23.95 -38.24 7.23
C GLY A 404 -22.54 -38.83 7.37
N LEU A 405 -21.69 -38.62 6.37
CA LEU A 405 -20.28 -39.05 6.36
C LEU A 405 -19.45 -38.43 7.51
N GLY A 406 -19.67 -37.15 7.83
CA GLY A 406 -18.99 -36.51 8.96
C GLY A 406 -19.46 -37.00 10.34
N LEU A 407 -20.75 -37.32 10.49
CA LEU A 407 -21.33 -37.79 11.75
C LEU A 407 -20.91 -39.20 12.15
N LEU A 408 -20.45 -40.03 11.21
CA LEU A 408 -19.99 -41.41 11.45
C LEU A 408 -18.90 -41.52 12.53
N ILE A 409 -18.08 -40.47 12.72
CA ILE A 409 -16.96 -40.46 13.68
C ILE A 409 -17.45 -40.28 15.13
N HIS A 410 -18.58 -39.59 15.35
CA HIS A 410 -19.05 -39.20 16.68
C HIS A 410 -20.36 -39.90 17.10
N VAL A 411 -21.28 -40.14 16.16
CA VAL A 411 -22.54 -40.88 16.39
C VAL A 411 -22.83 -41.79 15.19
N PRO A 412 -22.25 -43.01 15.13
CA PRO A 412 -22.27 -43.85 13.92
C PRO A 412 -23.68 -44.16 13.39
N THR A 413 -24.65 -44.38 14.26
CA THR A 413 -26.03 -44.70 13.89
C THR A 413 -26.75 -43.54 13.19
N ALA A 414 -26.44 -42.28 13.55
CA ALA A 414 -26.99 -41.10 12.90
C ALA A 414 -26.36 -40.83 11.53
N GLY A 415 -25.06 -41.11 11.37
CA GLY A 415 -24.36 -40.95 10.09
C GLY A 415 -24.96 -41.80 8.96
N TRP A 416 -25.22 -43.08 9.25
CA TRP A 416 -25.81 -44.02 8.28
C TRP A 416 -27.22 -43.64 7.82
N THR A 417 -28.08 -43.12 8.70
CA THR A 417 -29.46 -42.76 8.32
C THR A 417 -29.51 -41.54 7.39
N LEU A 418 -28.63 -40.55 7.60
CA LEU A 418 -28.49 -39.39 6.71
C LEU A 418 -27.98 -39.77 5.31
N MET A 419 -27.01 -40.69 5.21
CA MET A 419 -26.54 -41.20 3.92
C MET A 419 -27.66 -41.90 3.13
N ALA A 420 -28.48 -42.73 3.78
CA ALA A 420 -29.60 -43.41 3.14
C ALA A 420 -30.66 -42.42 2.60
N ALA A 421 -30.97 -41.35 3.36
CA ALA A 421 -31.90 -40.31 2.93
C ALA A 421 -31.42 -39.55 1.68
N GLY A 422 -30.12 -39.24 1.59
CA GLY A 422 -29.52 -38.61 0.41
C GLY A 422 -29.67 -39.44 -0.88
N ILE A 423 -29.47 -40.76 -0.79
CA ILE A 423 -29.61 -41.68 -1.92
C ILE A 423 -31.07 -41.77 -2.40
N LEU A 424 -32.04 -41.88 -1.47
CA LEU A 424 -33.46 -41.98 -1.81
C LEU A 424 -33.98 -40.73 -2.57
N MET A 425 -33.53 -39.53 -2.19
CA MET A 425 -33.90 -38.29 -2.90
C MET A 425 -33.39 -38.25 -4.34
N MET A 426 -32.19 -38.77 -4.62
CA MET A 426 -31.66 -38.86 -5.98
C MET A 426 -32.42 -39.91 -6.83
N GLY A 427 -32.82 -41.04 -6.24
CA GLY A 427 -33.58 -42.08 -6.94
C GLY A 427 -34.99 -41.65 -7.39
N GLY A 428 -35.72 -40.91 -6.53
CA GLY A 428 -37.09 -40.48 -6.83
C GLY A 428 -37.20 -39.53 -8.04
N ALA A 429 -36.17 -38.73 -8.31
CA ALA A 429 -36.15 -37.78 -9.43
C ALA A 429 -36.13 -38.46 -10.81
N TYR A 430 -35.53 -39.66 -10.92
CA TYR A 430 -35.35 -40.37 -12.19
C TYR A 430 -36.66 -40.96 -12.74
N TYR A 431 -37.52 -41.51 -11.87
CA TYR A 431 -38.70 -42.27 -12.28
C TYR A 431 -39.77 -41.41 -12.99
N ASN A 432 -39.96 -40.17 -12.53
CA ASN A 432 -41.08 -39.32 -12.97
C ASN A 432 -40.93 -38.83 -14.43
N LEU A 433 -39.69 -38.74 -14.96
CA LEU A 433 -39.46 -38.35 -16.36
C LEU A 433 -40.10 -39.30 -17.38
N ASN A 434 -40.29 -40.58 -17.04
CA ASN A 434 -40.63 -41.62 -18.02
C ASN A 434 -42.15 -41.74 -18.29
N GLN A 435 -43.01 -41.34 -17.34
CA GLN A 435 -44.49 -41.33 -17.50
C GLN A 435 -44.98 -40.30 -18.54
N VAL A 436 -44.10 -39.48 -19.10
CA VAL A 436 -44.48 -38.25 -19.80
C VAL A 436 -44.83 -38.44 -21.29
N VAL A 437 -44.49 -39.58 -21.92
CA VAL A 437 -44.37 -39.65 -23.39
C VAL A 437 -45.55 -40.29 -24.17
N LYS A 438 -46.25 -41.32 -23.66
CA LYS A 438 -47.03 -42.26 -24.50
C LYS A 438 -48.57 -42.05 -24.57
N GLN A 439 -49.03 -40.81 -24.64
CA GLN A 439 -50.45 -40.40 -24.73
C GLN A 439 -51.11 -40.65 -26.12
N ASN A 440 -50.91 -41.84 -26.72
CA ASN A 440 -51.14 -42.08 -28.16
C ASN A 440 -52.03 -43.29 -28.55
N LYS A 441 -52.54 -44.10 -27.60
CA LYS A 441 -53.00 -45.49 -27.90
C LYS A 441 -54.53 -45.73 -27.79
N ILE A 442 -55.35 -44.81 -28.31
CA ILE A 442 -56.83 -44.81 -28.13
C ILE A 442 -57.62 -45.09 -29.44
N VAL A 443 -56.94 -45.17 -30.60
CA VAL A 443 -57.59 -45.19 -31.93
C VAL A 443 -58.12 -46.58 -32.35
N ASP A 444 -57.63 -47.67 -31.75
CA ASP A 444 -57.82 -49.05 -32.26
C ASP A 444 -59.24 -49.66 -32.03
N GLN A 445 -60.21 -48.92 -31.48
CA GLN A 445 -61.40 -49.50 -30.82
C GLN A 445 -62.65 -49.71 -31.71
N PHE A 446 -62.57 -49.49 -33.03
CA PHE A 446 -63.75 -49.31 -33.89
C PHE A 446 -64.21 -50.57 -34.67
N GLN A 447 -63.32 -51.54 -34.93
CA GLN A 447 -63.46 -52.44 -36.09
C GLN A 447 -64.47 -53.60 -35.97
N ALA A 448 -64.97 -53.94 -34.77
CA ALA A 448 -65.45 -55.30 -34.47
C ALA A 448 -66.95 -55.60 -34.70
N ASN A 449 -67.78 -54.64 -35.11
CA ASN A 449 -69.26 -54.80 -35.09
C ASN A 449 -69.94 -55.07 -36.45
N VAL A 450 -69.23 -54.99 -37.57
CA VAL A 450 -69.85 -55.02 -38.92
C VAL A 450 -70.25 -56.44 -39.37
N ASP A 451 -69.39 -57.44 -39.13
CA ASP A 451 -69.48 -58.77 -39.73
C ASP A 451 -70.77 -59.55 -39.41
N LYS A 452 -71.46 -59.20 -38.32
CA LYS A 452 -72.59 -59.98 -37.79
C LYS A 452 -73.85 -59.91 -38.65
N SER A 453 -74.04 -58.83 -39.41
CA SER A 453 -75.32 -58.53 -40.09
C SER A 453 -75.46 -59.17 -41.49
N GLN A 454 -74.39 -59.76 -42.03
CA GLN A 454 -74.32 -60.22 -43.42
C GLN A 454 -75.07 -61.54 -43.70
N LYS A 455 -75.13 -62.45 -42.73
CA LYS A 455 -75.47 -63.86 -42.97
C LYS A 455 -76.96 -64.16 -43.24
N ASN A 456 -77.87 -63.25 -42.90
CA ASN A 456 -79.31 -63.55 -42.87
C ASN A 456 -80.03 -63.36 -44.23
N PHE A 457 -79.37 -62.84 -45.26
CA PHE A 457 -80.01 -62.52 -46.56
C PHE A 457 -80.03 -63.74 -47.51
N GLU A 458 -79.02 -64.60 -47.46
CA GLU A 458 -78.79 -65.71 -48.41
C GLU A 458 -79.93 -66.74 -48.45
N GLU A 459 -80.45 -67.14 -47.29
CA GLU A 459 -81.44 -68.22 -47.18
C GLU A 459 -82.83 -67.85 -47.76
N LYS A 460 -83.13 -66.55 -47.91
CA LYS A 460 -84.50 -66.08 -48.21
C LYS A 460 -84.84 -66.06 -49.71
N TYR A 461 -83.85 -65.84 -50.57
CA TYR A 461 -84.08 -65.53 -52.00
C TYR A 461 -83.34 -66.43 -52.99
N GLY A 462 -82.47 -67.33 -52.53
CA GLY A 462 -81.65 -68.19 -53.40
C GLY A 462 -80.54 -67.44 -54.15
N ILE A 463 -80.21 -66.23 -53.72
CA ILE A 463 -79.19 -65.33 -54.26
C ILE A 463 -78.46 -64.64 -53.09
N SER A 464 -77.13 -64.57 -53.16
CA SER A 464 -76.28 -63.98 -52.10
C SER A 464 -76.36 -62.45 -52.07
N PRO A 465 -76.19 -61.75 -50.93
CA PRO A 465 -76.03 -60.29 -50.94
C PRO A 465 -74.63 -59.85 -51.41
N LEU A 466 -73.62 -60.72 -51.35
CA LEU A 466 -72.24 -60.34 -51.66
C LEU A 466 -72.01 -60.30 -53.16
N GLY A 467 -71.82 -59.08 -53.70
CA GLY A 467 -71.58 -58.85 -55.12
C GLY A 467 -72.84 -58.90 -55.99
N LEU A 468 -74.03 -59.05 -55.40
CA LEU A 468 -75.30 -59.07 -56.12
C LEU A 468 -75.92 -57.68 -56.19
N ASP A 469 -75.99 -57.09 -57.38
CA ASP A 469 -76.89 -55.97 -57.63
C ASP A 469 -78.31 -56.48 -57.92
N LEU A 470 -79.11 -56.43 -56.87
CA LEU A 470 -80.52 -56.82 -56.87
C LEU A 470 -81.39 -56.03 -57.88
N ASN A 471 -81.05 -54.76 -58.12
CA ASN A 471 -81.84 -53.90 -59.02
C ASN A 471 -81.51 -54.21 -60.49
N SER A 472 -80.27 -54.60 -60.79
CA SER A 472 -79.83 -55.00 -62.13
C SER A 472 -80.63 -56.18 -62.68
N LEU A 473 -80.81 -57.24 -61.87
CA LEU A 473 -81.55 -58.45 -62.25
C LEU A 473 -83.01 -58.16 -62.64
N LEU A 474 -83.69 -57.33 -61.85
CA LEU A 474 -85.09 -56.96 -62.10
C LEU A 474 -85.23 -56.02 -63.31
N GLY A 475 -84.27 -55.11 -63.51
CA GLY A 475 -84.30 -54.14 -64.61
C GLY A 475 -84.21 -54.75 -66.00
N GLN A 476 -83.39 -55.80 -66.18
CA GLN A 476 -83.18 -56.44 -67.48
C GLN A 476 -84.42 -57.20 -67.99
N LEU A 477 -85.28 -57.71 -67.10
CA LEU A 477 -86.49 -58.43 -67.49
C LEU A 477 -87.43 -57.56 -68.35
N THR A 478 -87.86 -56.42 -67.80
CA THR A 478 -88.91 -55.59 -68.40
C THR A 478 -88.51 -55.07 -69.79
N GLN A 479 -87.20 -54.93 -70.03
CA GLN A 479 -86.64 -54.52 -71.32
C GLN A 479 -86.92 -55.56 -72.42
N TYR A 480 -86.71 -56.86 -72.17
CA TYR A 480 -86.83 -57.91 -73.18
C TYR A 480 -88.21 -57.94 -73.86
N GLN A 481 -89.29 -57.85 -73.07
CA GLN A 481 -90.66 -57.91 -73.61
C GLN A 481 -91.04 -56.67 -74.43
N PHE A 482 -90.55 -55.48 -74.04
CA PHE A 482 -90.86 -54.21 -74.69
C PHE A 482 -90.27 -54.11 -76.11
N LYS A 483 -89.02 -54.55 -76.30
CA LYS A 483 -88.26 -54.38 -77.54
C LYS A 483 -88.96 -55.03 -78.73
N LYS A 484 -89.42 -56.29 -78.60
CA LYS A 484 -90.02 -57.06 -79.70
C LYS A 484 -91.30 -56.46 -80.30
N ARG A 485 -92.08 -55.68 -79.52
CA ARG A 485 -93.28 -54.99 -80.04
C ARG A 485 -92.93 -53.76 -80.88
N SER A 486 -91.77 -53.14 -80.62
CA SER A 486 -91.37 -51.88 -81.26
C SER A 486 -90.93 -52.08 -82.72
N GLU A 487 -90.41 -53.25 -83.07
CA GLU A 487 -89.87 -53.57 -84.41
C GLU A 487 -90.93 -53.43 -85.52
N LYS A 488 -92.14 -53.96 -85.31
CA LYS A 488 -93.19 -54.00 -86.34
C LYS A 488 -93.77 -52.64 -86.71
N ASN A 489 -93.90 -51.71 -85.76
CA ASN A 489 -94.46 -50.38 -86.04
C ASN A 489 -93.52 -49.53 -86.90
N ASN A 490 -92.22 -49.78 -86.76
CA ASN A 490 -91.13 -48.96 -87.26
C ASN A 490 -91.04 -48.94 -88.80
N GLN A 491 -91.32 -50.08 -89.45
CA GLN A 491 -91.27 -50.22 -90.92
C GLN A 491 -92.31 -49.36 -91.66
N ALA A 492 -93.47 -49.11 -91.05
CA ALA A 492 -94.56 -48.37 -91.72
C ALA A 492 -94.21 -46.88 -91.95
N GLN A 493 -93.46 -46.28 -91.03
CA GLN A 493 -93.12 -44.84 -91.05
C GLN A 493 -92.13 -44.49 -92.18
N ILE A 494 -91.24 -45.44 -92.53
CA ILE A 494 -90.21 -45.30 -93.57
C ILE A 494 -90.81 -44.94 -94.94
N SER A 495 -91.98 -45.49 -95.26
CA SER A 495 -92.62 -45.31 -96.57
C SER A 495 -93.31 -43.95 -96.75
N GLU A 496 -93.91 -43.39 -95.70
CA GLU A 496 -94.64 -42.12 -95.79
C GLU A 496 -93.69 -40.93 -96.05
N ILE A 497 -92.51 -40.98 -95.43
CA ILE A 497 -91.52 -39.91 -95.47
C ILE A 497 -91.05 -39.59 -96.90
N LYS A 498 -90.84 -40.60 -97.75
CA LYS A 498 -90.33 -40.40 -99.12
C LYS A 498 -91.24 -39.50 -99.97
N THR A 499 -92.54 -39.70 -99.92
CA THR A 499 -93.53 -38.94 -100.71
C THR A 499 -93.62 -37.46 -100.33
N ARG A 500 -93.09 -37.08 -99.16
CA ARG A 500 -93.02 -35.68 -98.73
C ARG A 500 -91.81 -34.94 -99.33
N LEU A 501 -90.76 -35.68 -99.72
CA LEU A 501 -89.47 -35.16 -100.17
C LEU A 501 -89.59 -34.44 -101.53
N ASP A 502 -90.11 -35.12 -102.56
CA ASP A 502 -90.25 -34.62 -103.95
C ASP A 502 -90.87 -33.22 -104.10
N LYS A 503 -91.64 -32.76 -103.11
CA LYS A 503 -92.29 -31.45 -103.13
C LYS A 503 -91.32 -30.30 -102.82
N VAL A 504 -90.15 -30.56 -102.22
CA VAL A 504 -89.25 -29.52 -101.70
C VAL A 504 -88.18 -29.12 -102.71
N ALA A 505 -87.58 -30.07 -103.45
CA ALA A 505 -86.69 -29.79 -104.59
C ALA A 505 -87.28 -28.78 -105.60
N VAL A 506 -88.57 -28.92 -105.92
CA VAL A 506 -89.28 -28.09 -106.90
C VAL A 506 -89.41 -26.61 -106.48
N GLU A 507 -89.47 -26.32 -105.18
CA GLU A 507 -89.45 -24.94 -104.68
C GLU A 507 -88.01 -24.37 -104.67
N LEU A 508 -87.03 -25.18 -104.26
CA LEU A 508 -85.62 -24.77 -104.15
C LEU A 508 -85.01 -24.37 -105.50
N GLN A 509 -85.33 -25.12 -106.55
CA GLN A 509 -84.88 -24.83 -107.92
C GLN A 509 -85.27 -23.42 -108.39
N LYS A 510 -86.42 -22.88 -107.95
CA LYS A 510 -86.89 -21.53 -108.35
C LYS A 510 -86.10 -20.41 -107.68
N ILE A 511 -85.67 -20.60 -106.43
CA ILE A 511 -84.98 -19.58 -105.63
C ILE A 511 -83.49 -19.52 -106.00
N LEU A 512 -82.85 -20.67 -106.21
CA LEU A 512 -81.44 -20.74 -106.59
C LEU A 512 -81.20 -20.57 -108.10
N LYS A 513 -82.21 -20.88 -108.93
CA LYS A 513 -82.09 -20.99 -110.41
C LYS A 513 -81.08 -22.08 -110.85
N GLU A 514 -80.79 -23.03 -109.96
CA GLU A 514 -79.97 -24.23 -110.16
C GLU A 514 -80.86 -25.48 -110.01
N PRO A 515 -80.66 -26.58 -110.77
CA PRO A 515 -81.42 -27.82 -110.60
C PRO A 515 -81.09 -28.51 -109.25
N VAL A 516 -82.07 -29.20 -108.69
CA VAL A 516 -81.98 -29.94 -107.42
C VAL A 516 -82.60 -31.34 -107.61
N ASN A 517 -81.92 -32.38 -107.14
CA ASN A 517 -82.42 -33.77 -107.19
C ASN A 517 -83.28 -34.09 -105.96
N THR A 518 -84.22 -35.04 -106.06
CA THR A 518 -84.92 -35.58 -104.88
C THR A 518 -84.03 -36.56 -104.10
N ASP A 519 -83.09 -36.00 -103.32
CA ASP A 519 -82.54 -36.66 -102.14
C ASP A 519 -82.33 -35.61 -101.03
N PHE A 520 -82.44 -36.06 -99.78
CA PHE A 520 -82.24 -35.22 -98.60
C PHE A 520 -80.90 -34.47 -98.61
N SER A 521 -79.83 -35.04 -99.18
CA SER A 521 -78.53 -34.37 -99.34
C SER A 521 -78.66 -33.07 -100.14
N ASP A 522 -79.19 -33.16 -101.35
CA ASP A 522 -79.13 -32.06 -102.33
C ASP A 522 -80.08 -30.93 -101.95
N GLU A 523 -81.25 -31.27 -101.41
CA GLU A 523 -82.22 -30.29 -100.91
C GLU A 523 -81.70 -29.55 -99.66
N LEU A 524 -81.06 -30.25 -98.70
CA LEU A 524 -80.47 -29.61 -97.53
C LEU A 524 -79.24 -28.75 -97.88
N ASN A 525 -78.44 -29.17 -98.86
CA ASN A 525 -77.34 -28.38 -99.39
C ASN A 525 -77.86 -27.11 -100.10
N ALA A 526 -78.92 -27.23 -100.90
CA ALA A 526 -79.59 -26.10 -101.53
C ALA A 526 -80.14 -25.09 -100.49
N ILE A 527 -80.85 -25.54 -99.45
CA ILE A 527 -81.32 -24.65 -98.37
C ILE A 527 -80.14 -23.99 -97.65
N THR A 528 -79.04 -24.72 -97.42
CA THR A 528 -77.86 -24.19 -96.73
C THR A 528 -77.14 -23.09 -97.52
N LYS A 529 -77.10 -23.18 -98.87
CA LYS A 529 -76.60 -22.09 -99.74
C LYS A 529 -77.39 -20.79 -99.54
N VAL A 530 -78.71 -20.87 -99.36
CA VAL A 530 -79.59 -19.70 -99.16
C VAL A 530 -79.36 -19.07 -97.79
N ASP A 531 -79.41 -19.87 -96.73
CA ASP A 531 -79.18 -19.47 -95.32
C ASP A 531 -77.82 -18.75 -95.14
N THR A 532 -76.76 -19.28 -95.77
CA THR A 532 -75.40 -18.71 -95.68
C THR A 532 -75.29 -17.32 -96.31
N LYS A 533 -76.02 -17.04 -97.41
CA LYS A 533 -76.04 -15.70 -98.01
C LYS A 533 -76.76 -14.67 -97.13
N LEU A 534 -77.82 -15.09 -96.44
CA LEU A 534 -78.63 -14.23 -95.57
C LEU A 534 -77.83 -13.71 -94.36
N LYS A 535 -77.16 -14.63 -93.64
CA LYS A 535 -76.39 -14.33 -92.41
C LYS A 535 -75.22 -13.37 -92.63
N ASN A 536 -74.53 -13.48 -93.77
CA ASN A 536 -73.40 -12.62 -94.11
C ASN A 536 -73.79 -11.14 -94.30
N LEU A 537 -75.05 -10.85 -94.68
CA LEU A 537 -75.55 -9.47 -94.79
C LEU A 537 -75.86 -8.87 -93.42
N GLN A 538 -76.50 -9.67 -92.53
CA GLN A 538 -76.84 -9.25 -91.17
C GLN A 538 -75.59 -8.90 -90.33
N GLN A 539 -74.53 -9.72 -90.41
CA GLN A 539 -73.28 -9.47 -89.66
C GLN A 539 -72.54 -8.19 -90.09
N LYS A 540 -72.61 -7.79 -91.36
CA LYS A 540 -71.99 -6.54 -91.83
C LYS A 540 -72.63 -5.31 -91.21
N GLN A 541 -73.96 -5.31 -91.06
CA GLN A 541 -74.70 -4.17 -90.52
C GLN A 541 -74.37 -3.93 -89.04
N GLN A 542 -74.51 -4.96 -88.19
CA GLN A 542 -74.28 -4.83 -86.74
C GLN A 542 -72.91 -4.21 -86.41
N ARG A 543 -71.86 -4.63 -87.13
CA ARG A 543 -70.48 -4.17 -86.90
C ARG A 543 -70.25 -2.69 -87.28
N LYS A 544 -71.13 -2.11 -88.11
CA LYS A 544 -71.09 -0.68 -88.47
C LYS A 544 -71.57 0.19 -87.30
N ASP A 545 -72.60 -0.27 -86.59
CA ASP A 545 -73.27 0.47 -85.53
C ASP A 545 -72.42 0.52 -84.23
N GLU A 546 -71.73 -0.58 -83.90
CA GLU A 546 -70.83 -0.71 -82.73
C GLU A 546 -69.64 0.28 -82.77
N ILE A 547 -69.06 0.51 -83.95
CA ILE A 547 -67.92 1.42 -84.15
C ILE A 547 -68.36 2.89 -83.97
N GLN A 548 -69.55 3.26 -84.46
CA GLN A 548 -70.09 4.62 -84.34
C GLN A 548 -70.39 5.00 -82.89
N ALA A 549 -70.93 4.08 -82.08
CA ALA A 549 -71.16 4.30 -80.66
C ALA A 549 -69.86 4.56 -79.88
N SER A 550 -68.79 3.83 -80.24
CA SER A 550 -67.46 3.95 -79.62
C SER A 550 -66.82 5.31 -79.90
N LEU A 551 -66.85 5.78 -81.16
CA LEU A 551 -66.35 7.09 -81.56
C LEU A 551 -66.98 8.25 -80.77
N LYS A 552 -68.31 8.25 -80.66
CA LYS A 552 -69.06 9.28 -79.92
C LYS A 552 -68.62 9.38 -78.46
N THR A 553 -68.38 8.23 -77.83
CA THR A 553 -68.01 8.13 -76.40
C THR A 553 -66.60 8.65 -76.13
N SER A 554 -65.63 8.34 -76.99
CA SER A 554 -64.25 8.81 -76.83
C SER A 554 -64.12 10.33 -77.06
N SER A 555 -64.79 10.88 -78.08
CA SER A 555 -64.77 12.31 -78.39
C SER A 555 -65.32 13.17 -77.24
N GLN A 556 -66.35 12.70 -76.52
CA GLN A 556 -66.89 13.40 -75.35
C GLN A 556 -65.90 13.43 -74.17
N LYS A 557 -65.12 12.36 -73.95
CA LYS A 557 -64.10 12.31 -72.89
C LYS A 557 -62.94 13.25 -73.16
N LEU A 558 -62.48 13.32 -74.43
CA LEU A 558 -61.43 14.23 -74.87
C LEU A 558 -61.76 15.69 -74.52
N MET A 559 -62.93 16.16 -74.91
CA MET A 559 -63.38 17.55 -74.70
C MET A 559 -63.43 17.91 -73.20
N LYS A 560 -63.84 16.99 -72.32
CA LYS A 560 -63.86 17.23 -70.87
C LYS A 560 -62.47 17.43 -70.29
N LEU A 561 -61.51 16.56 -70.65
CA LEU A 561 -60.13 16.66 -70.14
C LEU A 561 -59.41 17.92 -70.62
N GLN A 562 -59.67 18.35 -71.87
CA GLN A 562 -59.14 19.61 -72.41
C GLN A 562 -59.63 20.84 -71.63
N LEU A 563 -60.87 20.82 -71.14
CA LEU A 563 -61.40 21.88 -70.27
C LEU A 563 -60.76 21.86 -68.87
N GLU A 564 -60.61 20.67 -68.27
CA GLU A 564 -59.95 20.50 -66.96
C GLU A 564 -58.49 20.96 -66.98
N LEU A 565 -57.74 20.66 -68.05
CA LEU A 565 -56.36 21.12 -68.20
C LEU A 565 -56.30 22.66 -68.30
N LYS A 566 -57.21 23.27 -69.06
CA LYS A 566 -57.24 24.73 -69.24
C LYS A 566 -57.56 25.48 -67.94
N ASP A 567 -58.44 24.94 -67.11
CA ASP A 567 -58.80 25.52 -65.81
C ASP A 567 -57.59 25.56 -64.86
N ILE A 568 -56.83 24.46 -64.75
CA ILE A 568 -55.62 24.41 -63.90
C ILE A 568 -54.57 25.43 -64.36
N LEU A 569 -54.34 25.59 -65.67
CA LEU A 569 -53.41 26.58 -66.20
C LEU A 569 -53.82 28.01 -65.79
N VAL A 570 -55.10 28.37 -66.01
CA VAL A 570 -55.64 29.70 -65.66
C VAL A 570 -55.55 29.98 -64.17
N GLN A 571 -55.85 29.01 -63.30
CA GLN A 571 -55.73 29.18 -61.84
C GLN A 571 -54.29 29.47 -61.40
N ASN A 572 -53.30 28.95 -62.13
CA ASN A 572 -51.87 29.15 -61.86
C ASN A 572 -51.26 30.31 -62.67
N LYS A 573 -52.11 31.16 -63.27
CA LYS A 573 -51.73 32.38 -64.02
C LYS A 573 -50.89 32.12 -65.28
N VAL A 574 -50.75 30.87 -65.72
CA VAL A 574 -50.02 30.44 -66.93
C VAL A 574 -50.98 30.19 -68.10
N ARG A 575 -50.48 30.34 -69.33
CA ARG A 575 -51.25 30.22 -70.57
C ARG A 575 -50.97 28.91 -71.30
N THR A 576 -49.79 28.32 -71.07
CA THR A 576 -49.35 27.05 -71.66
C THR A 576 -48.75 26.15 -70.57
N LEU A 577 -48.56 24.86 -70.89
CA LEU A 577 -47.76 23.96 -70.03
C LEU A 577 -46.28 24.37 -70.00
N GLU A 578 -45.76 24.90 -71.10
CA GLU A 578 -44.37 25.38 -71.22
C GLU A 578 -44.08 26.55 -70.26
N GLU A 579 -45.00 27.52 -70.14
CA GLU A 579 -44.95 28.58 -69.11
C GLU A 579 -45.03 28.02 -67.67
N PHE A 580 -45.60 26.82 -67.47
CA PHE A 580 -45.69 26.18 -66.15
C PHE A 580 -44.41 25.39 -65.81
N ASP A 581 -43.81 24.73 -66.82
CA ASP A 581 -42.52 24.05 -66.73
C ASP A 581 -41.40 25.05 -66.41
N ASP A 582 -41.42 26.25 -67.01
CA ASP A 582 -40.48 27.35 -66.71
C ASP A 582 -40.60 27.86 -65.25
N LEU A 583 -41.82 28.10 -64.76
CA LEU A 583 -42.04 28.50 -63.36
C LEU A 583 -41.56 27.43 -62.37
N TYR A 584 -41.72 26.15 -62.70
CA TYR A 584 -41.18 25.06 -61.89
C TYR A 584 -39.65 25.12 -61.81
N GLN A 585 -38.94 25.37 -62.93
CA GLN A 585 -37.48 25.53 -62.90
C GLN A 585 -37.04 26.73 -62.05
N GLU A 586 -37.71 27.89 -62.14
CA GLU A 586 -37.37 29.03 -61.28
C GLU A 586 -37.66 28.73 -59.78
N SER A 587 -38.72 28.00 -59.46
CA SER A 587 -39.01 27.58 -58.08
C SER A 587 -37.93 26.67 -57.48
N LEU A 588 -37.34 25.78 -58.29
CA LEU A 588 -36.27 24.88 -57.84
C LEU A 588 -34.98 25.65 -57.55
N VAL A 589 -34.70 26.71 -58.32
CA VAL A 589 -33.56 27.61 -58.10
C VAL A 589 -33.74 28.42 -56.81
N GLN A 590 -34.93 28.99 -56.57
CA GLN A 590 -35.20 29.71 -55.32
C GLN A 590 -35.18 28.77 -54.10
N THR A 591 -35.82 27.59 -54.17
CA THR A 591 -35.81 26.60 -53.07
C THR A 591 -34.39 26.20 -52.66
N LYS A 592 -33.48 26.06 -53.64
CA LYS A 592 -32.06 25.77 -53.39
C LYS A 592 -31.31 26.97 -52.77
N LEU A 593 -31.66 28.19 -53.16
CA LEU A 593 -31.12 29.43 -52.58
C LEU A 593 -31.58 29.63 -51.13
N ASP A 594 -32.86 29.42 -50.85
CA ASP A 594 -33.44 29.49 -49.50
C ASP A 594 -32.80 28.48 -48.55
N ALA A 595 -32.60 27.23 -49.00
CA ALA A 595 -31.89 26.21 -48.23
C ALA A 595 -30.43 26.59 -47.93
N GLN A 596 -29.75 27.32 -48.83
CA GLN A 596 -28.40 27.85 -48.58
C GLN A 596 -28.41 29.04 -47.61
N ILE A 597 -29.41 29.92 -47.71
CA ILE A 597 -29.59 31.04 -46.77
C ILE A 597 -29.83 30.50 -45.36
N VAL A 598 -30.81 29.61 -45.15
CA VAL A 598 -31.12 29.02 -43.84
C VAL A 598 -29.93 28.25 -43.25
N ALA A 599 -29.17 27.52 -44.07
CA ALA A 599 -27.96 26.83 -43.60
C ALA A 599 -26.88 27.81 -43.12
N LEU A 600 -26.73 28.97 -43.77
CA LEU A 600 -25.80 30.02 -43.34
C LEU A 600 -26.32 30.79 -42.12
N GLU A 601 -27.62 31.08 -42.02
CA GLU A 601 -28.22 31.71 -40.84
C GLU A 601 -28.03 30.86 -39.59
N ASN A 602 -28.34 29.56 -39.66
CA ASN A 602 -28.12 28.62 -38.56
C ASN A 602 -26.62 28.45 -38.24
N SER A 603 -25.72 28.62 -39.22
CA SER A 603 -24.27 28.59 -39.01
C SER A 603 -23.70 29.90 -38.44
N LEU A 604 -24.51 30.95 -38.33
CA LEU A 604 -24.17 32.27 -37.80
C LEU A 604 -25.03 32.65 -36.58
N GLU A 605 -25.83 31.70 -36.08
CA GLU A 605 -26.71 31.88 -34.92
C GLU A 605 -25.87 32.20 -33.67
N GLY A 606 -26.16 33.34 -33.03
CA GLY A 606 -25.39 33.88 -31.90
C GLY A 606 -24.30 34.90 -32.29
N ASP A 607 -23.54 34.68 -33.38
CA ASP A 607 -22.52 35.64 -33.85
C ASP A 607 -23.15 36.81 -34.66
N LEU A 608 -24.34 36.61 -35.23
CA LEU A 608 -25.01 37.51 -36.19
C LEU A 608 -25.15 38.98 -35.73
N GLU A 609 -25.51 39.22 -34.47
CA GLU A 609 -25.65 40.60 -33.97
C GLU A 609 -24.34 41.39 -33.96
N ASP A 610 -23.22 40.73 -33.63
CA ASP A 610 -21.93 41.40 -33.50
C ASP A 610 -21.23 41.50 -34.86
N LEU A 611 -21.45 40.54 -35.77
CA LEU A 611 -21.08 40.67 -37.19
C LEU A 611 -21.75 41.86 -37.87
N ILE A 612 -22.99 42.21 -37.48
CA ILE A 612 -23.68 43.42 -37.97
C ILE A 612 -23.06 44.72 -37.41
N LYS A 613 -22.51 44.68 -36.18
CA LYS A 613 -21.89 45.85 -35.52
C LYS A 613 -20.47 46.14 -36.03
N PHE A 614 -19.68 45.09 -36.31
CA PHE A 614 -18.26 45.24 -36.62
C PHE A 614 -17.95 45.44 -38.10
N LYS A 615 -17.26 46.55 -38.43
CA LYS A 615 -16.64 46.73 -39.75
C LYS A 615 -15.40 45.84 -39.90
N PRO A 616 -15.11 45.29 -41.10
CA PRO A 616 -13.98 44.37 -41.32
C PRO A 616 -12.63 44.86 -40.79
N ASP A 617 -12.31 46.14 -40.99
CA ASP A 617 -11.02 46.71 -40.58
C ASP A 617 -10.98 47.05 -39.08
N GLU A 618 -12.12 47.36 -38.47
CA GLU A 618 -12.23 47.55 -37.02
C GLU A 618 -12.05 46.22 -36.27
N LEU A 619 -12.65 45.15 -36.79
CA LEU A 619 -12.49 43.79 -36.27
C LEU A 619 -11.03 43.33 -36.38
N ARG A 620 -10.36 43.60 -37.51
CA ARG A 620 -8.91 43.37 -37.69
C ARG A 620 -8.07 44.15 -36.67
N SER A 621 -8.37 45.43 -36.46
CA SER A 621 -7.65 46.28 -35.49
C SER A 621 -7.78 45.72 -34.07
N LYS A 622 -9.01 45.42 -33.61
CA LYS A 622 -9.28 44.89 -32.27
C LYS A 622 -8.69 43.49 -32.05
N LEU A 623 -8.68 42.64 -33.08
CA LEU A 623 -8.02 41.34 -33.02
C LEU A 623 -6.48 41.46 -32.95
N SER A 624 -5.90 42.47 -33.62
CA SER A 624 -4.47 42.77 -33.52
C SER A 624 -4.11 43.30 -32.14
N GLU A 625 -4.87 44.27 -31.63
CA GLU A 625 -4.71 44.85 -30.28
C GLU A 625 -4.80 43.77 -29.20
N ALA A 626 -5.87 42.97 -29.20
CA ALA A 626 -6.03 41.83 -28.28
C ALA A 626 -4.90 40.80 -28.41
N THR A 627 -4.35 40.59 -29.62
CA THR A 627 -3.21 39.70 -29.83
C THR A 627 -1.91 40.24 -29.23
N THR A 628 -1.66 41.54 -29.33
CA THR A 628 -0.52 42.20 -28.67
C THR A 628 -0.64 42.12 -27.15
N THR A 629 -1.80 42.49 -26.58
CA THR A 629 -2.01 42.44 -25.12
C THR A 629 -1.93 41.02 -24.57
N VAL A 630 -2.41 40.01 -25.32
CA VAL A 630 -2.20 38.58 -24.97
C VAL A 630 -0.72 38.20 -24.91
N GLN A 631 0.13 38.78 -25.75
CA GLN A 631 1.57 38.51 -25.73
C GLN A 631 2.26 39.25 -24.58
N GLU A 632 1.98 40.53 -24.36
CA GLU A 632 2.54 41.32 -23.25
C GLU A 632 2.26 40.66 -21.88
N VAL A 633 1.05 40.13 -21.67
CA VAL A 633 0.69 39.43 -20.43
C VAL A 633 1.38 38.06 -20.33
N LYS A 634 1.67 37.37 -21.45
CA LYS A 634 2.50 36.14 -21.43
C LYS A 634 3.95 36.43 -21.06
N ASP A 635 4.58 37.41 -21.71
CA ASP A 635 5.98 37.78 -21.43
C ASP A 635 6.15 38.18 -19.96
N LYS A 636 5.17 38.91 -19.41
CA LYS A 636 5.08 39.27 -17.99
C LYS A 636 4.84 38.07 -17.06
N LEU A 637 4.04 37.08 -17.49
CA LEU A 637 3.84 35.82 -16.76
C LEU A 637 5.11 34.96 -16.73
N ASP A 638 5.89 34.93 -17.80
CA ASP A 638 7.15 34.18 -17.86
C ASP A 638 8.23 34.84 -16.99
N LEU A 639 8.30 36.18 -16.99
CA LEU A 639 9.13 36.94 -16.04
C LEU A 639 8.72 36.71 -14.57
N LEU A 640 7.42 36.66 -14.26
CA LEU A 640 6.91 36.31 -12.93
C LEU A 640 7.23 34.87 -12.53
N GLN A 641 7.13 33.91 -13.47
CA GLN A 641 7.52 32.51 -13.23
C GLN A 641 9.01 32.37 -12.95
N ALA A 642 9.87 33.00 -13.76
CA ALA A 642 11.33 32.98 -13.56
C ALA A 642 11.72 33.64 -12.22
N SER A 643 11.09 34.76 -11.87
CA SER A 643 11.28 35.44 -10.58
C SER A 643 10.86 34.55 -9.41
N LEU A 644 9.69 33.92 -9.49
CA LEU A 644 9.18 33.02 -8.46
C LEU A 644 10.07 31.79 -8.30
N ALA A 645 10.54 31.18 -9.39
CA ALA A 645 11.44 30.03 -9.35
C ALA A 645 12.76 30.37 -8.64
N LYS A 646 13.34 31.55 -8.93
CA LYS A 646 14.54 32.06 -8.24
C LYS A 646 14.29 32.24 -6.73
N VAL A 647 13.16 32.83 -6.36
CA VAL A 647 12.79 33.09 -4.96
C VAL A 647 12.51 31.79 -4.20
N GLU A 648 11.87 30.78 -4.81
CA GLU A 648 11.69 29.46 -4.19
C GLU A 648 13.01 28.71 -4.01
N VAL A 649 13.94 28.78 -4.98
CA VAL A 649 15.29 28.19 -4.82
C VAL A 649 16.07 28.89 -3.70
N GLN A 650 15.99 30.22 -3.59
CA GLN A 650 16.58 30.95 -2.47
C GLN A 650 15.95 30.54 -1.12
N LYS A 651 14.62 30.39 -1.07
CA LYS A 651 13.88 29.96 0.12
C LYS A 651 14.25 28.53 0.55
N ALA A 652 14.42 27.61 -0.39
CA ALA A 652 14.77 26.21 -0.12
C ALA A 652 16.20 26.04 0.43
N ASN A 653 17.07 27.03 0.23
CA ASN A 653 18.46 27.04 0.71
C ASN A 653 18.65 27.76 2.06
N LEU A 654 17.57 28.22 2.71
CA LEU A 654 17.61 28.94 3.99
C LEU A 654 16.97 28.13 5.11
N ALA A 655 17.53 28.21 6.32
CA ALA A 655 16.96 27.58 7.51
C ALA A 655 15.48 27.93 7.75
N ASP A 656 14.67 26.90 8.05
CA ASP A 656 13.25 27.02 8.38
C ASP A 656 13.00 27.00 9.91
N SER A 657 11.73 26.91 10.31
CA SER A 657 11.34 26.80 11.71
C SER A 657 11.87 25.54 12.39
N ASP A 658 12.03 24.45 11.64
CA ASP A 658 12.45 23.15 12.16
C ASP A 658 13.96 23.13 12.39
N ALA A 659 14.74 23.79 11.55
CA ALA A 659 16.16 24.04 11.77
C ALA A 659 16.38 24.85 13.06
N VAL A 660 15.64 25.96 13.25
CA VAL A 660 15.69 26.76 14.50
C VAL A 660 15.28 25.93 15.71
N PHE A 661 14.23 25.12 15.62
CA PHE A 661 13.78 24.25 16.70
C PHE A 661 14.85 23.21 17.07
N LYS A 662 15.45 22.52 16.09
CA LYS A 662 16.52 21.54 16.28
C LYS A 662 17.76 22.18 16.93
N ALA A 663 18.15 23.38 16.50
CA ALA A 663 19.27 24.12 17.10
C ALA A 663 19.00 24.48 18.58
N LYS A 664 17.78 24.97 18.91
CA LYS A 664 17.38 25.24 20.31
C LYS A 664 17.36 23.97 21.16
N GLN A 665 16.89 22.85 20.61
CA GLN A 665 16.87 21.57 21.32
C GLN A 665 18.29 21.02 21.54
N LYS A 666 19.19 21.11 20.54
CA LYS A 666 20.62 20.79 20.65
C LYS A 666 21.26 21.54 21.83
N LEU A 667 21.13 22.87 21.83
CA LEU A 667 21.65 23.75 22.87
C LEU A 667 21.06 23.44 24.27
N ALA A 668 19.76 23.17 24.37
CA ALA A 668 19.11 22.81 25.63
C ALA A 668 19.62 21.46 26.19
N ASN A 669 19.84 20.48 25.31
CA ASN A 669 20.42 19.18 25.68
C ASN A 669 21.87 19.36 26.16
N THR A 670 22.72 20.08 25.43
CA THR A 670 24.11 20.36 25.82
C THR A 670 24.19 21.11 27.16
N LYS A 671 23.32 22.10 27.39
CA LYS A 671 23.19 22.79 28.68
C LYS A 671 22.77 21.86 29.82
N THR A 672 21.86 20.91 29.56
CA THR A 672 21.42 19.92 30.55
C THR A 672 22.56 18.96 30.93
N LEU A 673 23.32 18.46 29.94
CA LEU A 673 24.51 17.64 30.17
C LEU A 673 25.57 18.40 30.97
N PHE A 674 25.85 19.65 30.60
CA PHE A 674 26.81 20.51 31.30
C PHE A 674 26.44 20.71 32.77
N ILE A 675 25.17 20.98 33.06
CA ILE A 675 24.67 21.14 34.44
C ILE A 675 24.86 19.85 35.25
N ASN A 676 24.63 18.68 34.66
CA ASN A 676 24.77 17.41 35.36
C ASN A 676 26.25 17.06 35.62
N ALA A 677 27.12 17.15 34.61
CA ALA A 677 28.56 16.93 34.77
C ALA A 677 29.20 17.95 35.74
N SER A 678 28.70 19.19 35.76
CA SER A 678 29.16 20.22 36.72
C SER A 678 28.74 19.93 38.16
N LYS A 679 27.53 19.38 38.38
CA LYS A 679 27.10 18.92 39.72
C LYS A 679 27.98 17.78 40.23
N GLU A 680 28.27 16.80 39.38
CA GLU A 680 29.11 15.65 39.73
C GLU A 680 30.55 16.09 40.02
N TYR A 681 31.13 16.97 39.19
CA TYR A 681 32.42 17.61 39.43
C TYR A 681 32.49 18.31 40.80
N LEU A 682 31.50 19.15 41.10
CA LEU A 682 31.44 19.88 42.37
C LEU A 682 31.23 18.94 43.56
N SER A 683 30.41 17.90 43.42
CA SER A 683 30.19 16.87 44.45
C SER A 683 31.50 16.14 44.78
N ASN A 684 32.24 15.69 43.76
CA ASN A 684 33.51 14.99 43.94
C ASN A 684 34.58 15.92 44.55
N LEU A 685 34.69 17.16 44.06
CA LEU A 685 35.62 18.16 44.58
C LEU A 685 35.33 18.50 46.06
N MET A 686 34.07 18.77 46.41
CA MET A 686 33.67 19.10 47.78
C MET A 686 33.87 17.90 48.71
N THR A 687 33.60 16.67 48.26
CA THR A 687 33.82 15.47 49.06
C THR A 687 35.30 15.27 49.38
N ALA A 688 36.19 15.42 48.40
CA ALA A 688 37.64 15.37 48.63
C ALA A 688 38.11 16.47 49.62
N GLN A 689 37.61 17.70 49.49
CA GLN A 689 37.93 18.81 50.40
C GLN A 689 37.42 18.58 51.83
N LEU A 690 36.22 18.01 52.00
CA LEU A 690 35.66 17.67 53.30
C LEU A 690 36.43 16.55 53.99
N ILE A 691 36.84 15.51 53.26
CA ILE A 691 37.67 14.42 53.81
C ILE A 691 39.04 14.98 54.23
N GLN A 692 39.68 15.82 53.40
CA GLN A 692 40.95 16.47 53.77
C GLN A 692 40.81 17.29 55.05
N ARG A 693 39.79 18.17 55.12
CA ARG A 693 39.60 19.02 56.30
C ARG A 693 39.28 18.20 57.56
N THR A 694 38.62 17.05 57.40
CA THR A 694 38.36 16.11 58.51
C THR A 694 39.66 15.47 59.02
N LEU A 695 40.55 15.05 58.12
CA LEU A 695 41.90 14.56 58.48
C LEU A 695 42.74 15.65 59.16
N ASP A 696 42.73 16.88 58.64
CA ASP A 696 43.44 18.02 59.25
C ASP A 696 42.99 18.24 60.70
N ILE A 697 41.66 18.29 60.93
CA ILE A 697 41.05 18.49 62.25
C ILE A 697 41.36 17.32 63.19
N ALA A 698 41.25 16.07 62.73
CA ALA A 698 41.55 14.90 63.55
C ALA A 698 43.04 14.82 63.95
N SER A 699 43.94 15.34 63.10
CA SER A 699 45.35 15.55 63.48
C SER A 699 45.57 16.70 64.48
N ASN A 700 44.53 17.36 65.01
CA ASN A 700 44.61 18.60 65.80
C ASN A 700 45.39 19.72 65.08
N GLU A 701 45.30 19.75 63.75
CA GLU A 701 46.09 20.60 62.84
C GLU A 701 47.62 20.48 63.05
N ARG A 702 48.11 19.35 63.58
CA ARG A 702 49.55 19.05 63.73
C ARG A 702 50.26 18.97 62.38
N PHE A 703 49.58 18.47 61.32
CA PHE A 703 50.23 18.30 60.03
C PHE A 703 50.73 19.63 59.40
N PRO A 704 49.91 20.70 59.27
CA PRO A 704 50.41 22.01 58.84
C PRO A 704 51.49 22.61 59.75
N LYS A 705 51.37 22.44 61.08
CA LYS A 705 52.35 22.93 62.06
C LYS A 705 53.71 22.25 61.89
N MET A 706 53.73 20.93 61.71
CA MET A 706 54.94 20.15 61.44
C MET A 706 55.66 20.66 60.18
N LEU A 707 54.95 20.96 59.10
CA LEU A 707 55.60 21.51 57.89
C LEU A 707 56.22 22.89 58.13
N GLN A 708 55.59 23.73 58.96
CA GLN A 708 56.10 25.05 59.32
C GLN A 708 57.33 24.97 60.26
N GLU A 709 57.36 24.03 61.21
CA GLU A 709 58.53 23.77 62.06
C GLU A 709 59.67 23.10 61.30
N ALA A 710 59.38 22.13 60.43
CA ALA A 710 60.38 21.51 59.54
C ALA A 710 61.02 22.54 58.61
N LYS A 711 60.28 23.57 58.19
CA LYS A 711 60.78 24.74 57.47
C LYS A 711 61.74 25.59 58.31
N GLU A 712 61.44 25.84 59.60
CA GLU A 712 62.38 26.52 60.50
C GLU A 712 63.67 25.71 60.71
N TYR A 713 63.55 24.43 61.02
CA TYR A 713 64.71 23.56 61.27
C TYR A 713 65.56 23.36 60.01
N LEU A 714 64.94 23.21 58.83
CA LEU A 714 65.64 23.20 57.53
C LEU A 714 66.38 24.53 57.28
N LYS A 715 65.74 25.67 57.57
CA LYS A 715 66.35 26.99 57.42
C LYS A 715 67.57 27.14 58.34
N LEU A 716 67.49 26.67 59.59
CA LEU A 716 68.63 26.67 60.51
C LEU A 716 69.77 25.77 60.01
N LEU A 717 69.49 24.48 59.77
CA LEU A 717 70.48 23.49 59.32
C LEU A 717 71.21 23.88 58.03
N THR A 718 70.52 24.57 57.11
CA THR A 718 71.06 24.91 55.79
C THR A 718 71.71 26.31 55.74
N GLY A 719 71.91 26.98 56.89
CA GLY A 719 72.44 28.34 56.95
C GLY A 719 71.56 29.35 56.20
N GLY A 720 70.24 29.13 56.23
CA GLY A 720 69.24 29.90 55.51
C GLY A 720 69.13 29.62 54.00
N ARG A 721 69.92 28.71 53.42
CA ARG A 721 69.94 28.44 51.96
C ARG A 721 68.57 28.02 51.42
N TYR A 722 67.80 27.29 52.22
CA TYR A 722 66.41 26.97 51.96
C TYR A 722 65.54 27.64 53.02
N VAL A 723 64.47 28.31 52.58
CA VAL A 723 63.66 29.22 53.41
C VAL A 723 62.19 28.80 53.49
N ASP A 724 61.74 27.89 52.63
CA ASP A 724 60.37 27.40 52.61
C ASP A 724 60.30 25.92 52.22
N LEU A 725 59.18 25.29 52.59
CA LEU A 725 58.87 23.89 52.35
C LEU A 725 57.43 23.79 51.82
N VAL A 726 57.26 23.23 50.62
CA VAL A 726 55.96 23.15 49.95
C VAL A 726 55.62 21.70 49.64
N LEU A 727 54.41 21.29 50.03
CA LEU A 727 53.86 19.98 49.75
C LEU A 727 52.71 20.09 48.74
N ASP A 728 53.06 19.93 47.46
CA ASP A 728 52.08 19.73 46.39
C ASP A 728 51.78 18.20 46.28
N LYS A 729 51.73 17.64 45.06
CA LYS A 729 51.76 16.18 44.82
C LYS A 729 53.15 15.53 45.05
N LYS A 730 54.17 16.35 45.39
CA LYS A 730 55.53 15.95 45.81
C LYS A 730 56.10 17.03 46.74
N LEU A 731 56.90 16.61 47.72
CA LEU A 731 57.66 17.50 48.60
C LEU A 731 58.72 18.31 47.80
N LYS A 732 58.76 19.62 48.02
CA LYS A 732 59.69 20.55 47.39
C LYS A 732 60.23 21.53 48.44
N VAL A 733 61.52 21.81 48.41
CA VAL A 733 62.11 22.92 49.16
C VAL A 733 62.14 24.18 48.28
N VAL A 734 62.16 25.34 48.91
CA VAL A 734 62.30 26.63 48.22
C VAL A 734 63.59 27.29 48.69
N ASN A 735 64.47 27.65 47.76
CA ASN A 735 65.70 28.37 48.08
C ASN A 735 65.43 29.87 48.33
N GLN A 736 66.47 30.62 48.74
CA GLN A 736 66.37 32.07 48.97
C GLN A 736 65.83 32.86 47.75
N ASP A 737 66.09 32.41 46.53
CA ASP A 737 65.63 33.04 45.28
C ASP A 737 64.16 32.73 44.92
N GLY A 738 63.42 32.00 45.77
CA GLY A 738 62.05 31.56 45.51
C GLY A 738 61.93 30.35 44.56
N LYS A 739 63.06 29.74 44.15
CA LYS A 739 63.06 28.58 43.25
C LYS A 739 62.65 27.31 44.00
N LYS A 740 61.53 26.70 43.57
CA LYS A 740 61.06 25.39 44.04
C LYS A 740 61.94 24.26 43.47
N ILE A 741 62.43 23.37 44.32
CA ILE A 741 63.31 22.24 43.96
C ILE A 741 62.76 20.94 44.57
N GLU A 742 62.54 19.91 43.76
CA GLU A 742 62.16 18.57 44.25
C GLU A 742 63.32 17.89 45.00
N VAL A 743 63.02 17.15 46.07
CA VAL A 743 64.01 16.49 46.94
C VAL A 743 65.03 15.64 46.17
N LYS A 744 64.61 14.97 45.09
CA LYS A 744 65.48 14.14 44.23
C LYS A 744 66.63 14.91 43.55
N TYR A 745 66.59 16.23 43.52
CA TYR A 745 67.63 17.10 42.95
C TYR A 745 68.50 17.77 44.03
N LEU A 746 68.26 17.51 45.30
CA LEU A 746 69.07 18.02 46.40
C LEU A 746 70.34 17.16 46.56
N SER A 747 71.43 17.78 46.99
CA SER A 747 72.62 17.03 47.38
C SER A 747 72.31 16.16 48.60
N ARG A 748 72.94 14.98 48.68
CA ARG A 748 72.74 14.00 49.77
C ARG A 748 72.64 14.64 51.16
N GLY A 749 73.63 15.47 51.53
CA GLY A 749 73.66 16.15 52.82
C GLY A 749 72.54 17.17 53.05
N THR A 750 71.96 17.77 52.01
CA THR A 750 70.75 18.61 52.14
C THR A 750 69.50 17.76 52.30
N SER A 751 69.40 16.62 51.64
CA SER A 751 68.31 15.65 51.87
C SER A 751 68.35 15.08 53.29
N GLU A 752 69.55 14.73 53.76
CA GLU A 752 69.82 14.32 55.16
C GLU A 752 69.34 15.39 56.16
N GLN A 753 69.65 16.66 55.92
CA GLN A 753 69.14 17.79 56.74
C GLN A 753 67.62 17.98 56.66
N LEU A 754 67.00 17.81 55.49
CA LEU A 754 65.56 17.94 55.31
C LEU A 754 64.78 16.86 56.06
N TYR A 755 65.23 15.61 56.00
CA TYR A 755 64.57 14.52 56.74
C TYR A 755 64.82 14.63 58.25
N PHE A 756 66.01 15.08 58.67
CA PHE A 756 66.29 15.40 60.06
C PHE A 756 65.33 16.47 60.59
N ALA A 757 65.13 17.56 59.84
CA ALA A 757 64.15 18.61 60.15
C ALA A 757 62.71 18.10 60.21
N LEU A 758 62.28 17.25 59.26
CA LEU A 758 60.94 16.66 59.25
C LEU A 758 60.69 15.73 60.44
N LYS A 759 61.63 14.83 60.75
CA LYS A 759 61.54 13.96 61.93
C LYS A 759 61.49 14.76 63.23
N LEU A 760 62.32 15.79 63.38
CA LEU A 760 62.32 16.61 64.59
C LEU A 760 61.01 17.39 64.75
N ALA A 761 60.48 17.97 63.68
CA ALA A 761 59.17 18.63 63.71
C ALA A 761 58.02 17.66 63.98
N PHE A 762 58.13 16.40 63.51
CA PHE A 762 57.18 15.36 63.89
C PHE A 762 57.21 15.08 65.39
N ILE A 763 58.40 14.91 65.99
CA ILE A 763 58.57 14.69 67.43
C ILE A 763 58.06 15.90 68.23
N ASP A 764 58.38 17.13 67.81
CA ASP A 764 57.95 18.36 68.48
C ASP A 764 56.42 18.55 68.42
N GLN A 765 55.77 18.08 67.35
CA GLN A 765 54.30 18.03 67.21
C GLN A 765 53.61 16.86 67.94
N ILE A 766 54.32 15.88 68.51
CA ILE A 766 53.73 14.77 69.28
C ILE A 766 54.17 14.71 70.74
N LYS A 767 55.05 15.62 71.19
CA LYS A 767 55.61 15.65 72.56
C LYS A 767 54.60 15.79 73.71
N ASP A 768 53.38 16.24 73.42
CA ASP A 768 52.27 16.29 74.38
C ASP A 768 51.60 14.91 74.61
N GLN A 769 51.69 14.01 73.63
CA GLN A 769 51.30 12.60 73.73
C GLN A 769 52.49 11.74 74.15
N ILE A 770 53.59 11.79 73.38
CA ILE A 770 54.73 10.89 73.50
C ILE A 770 56.03 11.72 73.56
N ASN A 771 56.50 12.04 74.76
CA ASN A 771 57.84 12.60 74.97
C ASN A 771 58.79 11.50 75.48
N LEU A 772 59.54 10.91 74.55
CA LEU A 772 60.59 9.91 74.78
C LEU A 772 61.97 10.45 74.37
N PRO A 773 63.07 9.86 74.88
CA PRO A 773 64.42 10.28 74.51
C PRO A 773 64.71 10.03 73.03
N ILE A 774 65.16 11.08 72.37
CA ILE A 774 65.69 11.08 71.00
C ILE A 774 67.11 10.49 71.04
N LEU A 775 67.37 9.44 70.27
CA LEU A 775 68.68 8.79 70.19
C LEU A 775 69.35 9.13 68.86
N ILE A 776 70.56 9.68 68.88
CA ILE A 776 71.30 10.09 67.67
C ILE A 776 72.64 9.35 67.60
N ASP A 777 72.74 8.34 66.74
CA ASP A 777 73.91 7.46 66.60
C ASP A 777 74.73 7.84 65.35
N ASP A 778 75.91 8.43 65.58
CA ASP A 778 76.92 8.90 64.59
C ASP A 778 76.35 9.54 63.30
N SER A 779 75.19 10.19 63.41
CA SER A 779 74.42 10.73 62.28
C SER A 779 75.10 11.90 61.56
N PHE A 780 76.10 12.53 62.20
CA PHE A 780 76.73 13.77 61.73
C PHE A 780 78.14 13.57 61.14
N VAL A 781 78.58 12.32 60.91
CA VAL A 781 79.90 11.98 60.34
C VAL A 781 80.23 12.74 59.05
N ASN A 782 79.24 13.04 58.21
CA ASN A 782 79.41 13.67 56.89
C ASN A 782 79.40 15.22 56.89
N PHE A 783 79.39 15.87 58.06
CA PHE A 783 79.11 17.30 58.18
C PHE A 783 80.37 18.14 58.42
N ASP A 784 80.46 19.28 57.73
CA ASP A 784 81.54 20.26 57.88
C ASP A 784 81.41 21.11 59.15
N ASP A 785 82.48 21.81 59.51
CA ASP A 785 82.58 22.62 60.73
C ASP A 785 81.44 23.62 60.92
N GLN A 786 80.98 24.23 59.83
CA GLN A 786 79.92 25.24 59.84
C GLN A 786 78.56 24.60 60.07
N ARG A 787 78.28 23.44 59.44
CA ARG A 787 77.05 22.69 59.68
C ARG A 787 77.00 22.03 61.05
N ILE A 788 78.14 21.61 61.62
CA ILE A 788 78.19 21.13 63.02
C ILE A 788 77.73 22.21 64.00
N SER A 789 78.02 23.50 63.74
CA SER A 789 77.48 24.60 64.55
C SER A 789 75.96 24.74 64.40
N TYR A 790 75.41 24.71 63.17
CA TYR A 790 73.94 24.73 62.98
C TYR A 790 73.23 23.52 63.60
N ILE A 791 73.91 22.36 63.66
CA ILE A 791 73.43 21.16 64.35
C ILE A 791 73.42 21.38 65.86
N LYS A 792 74.51 21.89 66.46
CA LYS A 792 74.55 22.25 67.89
C LYS A 792 73.37 23.15 68.26
N ASP A 793 73.16 24.25 67.53
CA ASP A 793 72.12 25.23 67.83
C ASP A 793 70.71 24.64 67.70
N LEU A 794 70.48 23.72 66.76
CA LEU A 794 69.22 22.97 66.65
C LEU A 794 69.04 21.97 67.80
N LEU A 795 70.08 21.22 68.17
CA LEU A 795 70.01 20.24 69.25
C LEU A 795 69.82 20.90 70.62
N GLU A 796 70.30 22.13 70.81
CA GLU A 796 69.99 22.96 71.97
C GLU A 796 68.51 23.39 71.96
N LYS A 797 67.96 23.89 70.84
CA LYS A 797 66.52 24.23 70.71
C LYS A 797 65.61 23.02 71.00
N ILE A 798 65.95 21.83 70.50
CA ILE A 798 65.19 20.60 70.75
C ILE A 798 65.32 20.16 72.23
N ALA A 799 66.52 20.33 72.82
CA ALA A 799 66.75 20.00 74.23
C ALA A 799 65.96 20.87 75.22
N GLU A 800 65.36 21.99 74.81
CA GLU A 800 64.40 22.72 75.64
C GLU A 800 63.17 21.86 75.99
N ASN A 801 62.74 20.96 75.09
CA ASN A 801 61.46 20.26 75.16
C ASN A 801 61.58 18.72 75.25
N ASN A 802 62.59 18.13 74.61
CA ASN A 802 62.80 16.68 74.52
C ASN A 802 64.17 16.30 75.09
N GLN A 803 64.32 15.09 75.63
CA GLN A 803 65.66 14.58 75.93
C GLN A 803 66.34 14.10 74.64
N VAL A 804 67.60 14.46 74.46
CA VAL A 804 68.45 14.11 73.32
C VAL A 804 69.72 13.41 73.83
N LEU A 805 69.94 12.19 73.36
CA LEU A 805 71.08 11.34 73.67
C LEU A 805 71.92 11.16 72.41
N ILE A 806 73.04 11.88 72.32
CA ILE A 806 73.95 11.83 71.17
C ILE A 806 75.02 10.78 71.46
N PHE A 807 75.21 9.83 70.55
CA PHE A 807 76.29 8.85 70.56
C PHE A 807 77.22 9.17 69.39
N THR A 808 78.47 9.58 69.66
CA THR A 808 79.38 9.99 68.57
C THR A 808 80.86 9.66 68.76
N ALA A 809 81.55 9.46 67.64
CA ALA A 809 83.01 9.46 67.54
C ALA A 809 83.62 10.86 67.25
N GLN A 810 82.80 11.86 66.89
CA GLN A 810 83.28 13.17 66.46
C GLN A 810 83.67 14.07 67.64
N LYS A 811 84.96 14.12 67.99
CA LYS A 811 85.47 15.02 69.04
C LYS A 811 85.06 16.48 68.83
N ASN A 812 85.08 16.97 67.59
CA ASN A 812 84.65 18.33 67.20
C ASN A 812 83.20 18.65 67.64
N LEU A 813 82.28 17.69 67.51
CA LEU A 813 80.90 17.85 67.95
C LEU A 813 80.83 17.91 69.49
N VAL A 814 81.57 17.06 70.20
CA VAL A 814 81.66 17.07 71.67
C VAL A 814 82.24 18.40 72.18
N ASP A 815 83.37 18.83 71.60
CA ASP A 815 84.07 20.07 71.95
C ASP A 815 83.15 21.29 71.76
N LYS A 816 82.34 21.35 70.68
CA LYS A 816 81.39 22.44 70.41
C LYS A 816 80.13 22.42 71.29
N LEU A 817 79.72 21.25 71.79
CA LEU A 817 78.57 21.10 72.68
C LEU A 817 78.83 21.55 74.12
N ASN A 818 80.09 21.86 74.49
CA ASN A 818 80.49 22.40 75.80
C ASN A 818 79.97 21.58 77.01
N ARG A 819 79.83 20.26 76.87
CA ARG A 819 79.30 19.35 77.89
C ARG A 819 80.28 18.21 78.17
N THR A 820 80.40 17.81 79.43
CA THR A 820 81.21 16.65 79.84
C THR A 820 80.61 15.37 79.26
N PRO A 821 81.31 14.62 78.39
CA PRO A 821 80.76 13.43 77.77
C PRO A 821 80.80 12.21 78.70
N LEU A 822 79.79 11.35 78.57
CA LEU A 822 79.80 9.98 79.09
C LEU A 822 80.74 9.15 78.23
N THR A 823 81.87 8.72 78.79
CA THR A 823 82.90 7.99 78.03
C THR A 823 82.86 6.49 78.24
N TYR A 824 83.03 5.73 77.17
CA TYR A 824 83.19 4.28 77.22
C TYR A 824 84.57 3.95 77.80
N LYS A 825 84.60 3.52 79.08
CA LYS A 825 85.85 3.18 79.77
C LYS A 825 86.51 1.94 79.17
N LYS A 826 87.77 2.06 78.77
CA LYS A 826 88.51 1.03 78.02
C LYS A 826 89.05 -0.10 78.91
N GLY A 827 88.13 -0.94 79.38
CA GLY A 827 88.39 -2.30 79.86
C GLY A 827 88.63 -2.49 81.36
N GLN A 828 87.95 -3.48 81.93
CA GLN A 828 88.66 -4.59 82.56
C GLN A 828 88.61 -5.78 81.60
N LYS A 829 89.75 -6.45 81.41
CA LYS A 829 89.75 -7.86 81.02
C LYS A 829 89.56 -8.69 82.30
N ASP A 830 89.16 -9.95 82.08
CA ASP A 830 89.20 -11.10 83.02
C ASP A 830 87.82 -11.57 83.54
N ALA A 831 87.16 -12.38 82.70
CA ALA A 831 86.24 -13.48 83.06
C ALA A 831 86.02 -14.38 81.82
#